data_AF-A0A671XXF2-F1
#
_entry.id   AF-A0A671XXF2-F1
#
_cell.length_a   1.000
_cell.length_b   1.000
_cell.length_c   1.000
_cell.angle_alpha   90.00
_cell.angle_beta   90.00
_cell.angle_gamma   90.00
#
_symmetry.space_group_name_H-M   'P 1'
#
loop_
_entity.id
_entity.type
_entity.pdbx_description
1 polymer ?
#
loop_
_entity_poly.entity_id
_entity_poly.type
_entity_poly.pdbx_seq_one_letter_code
_entity_poly.pdbx_strand_id
1 'polypeptide(L)'
;IPFSAVYATVGFKEADATVYLPTVPVTARILEVERFTTSLPAVFRIELKHGEFTWVVKRKEKHFMELHRELRTYKTFMRIPLPSRRSVPTHTDTHTHSRTKICTPTLTFMLMEFIDVSQMSFIHDLGPKGLEGMIYKRSGGHRIPGMNCCGHSQACYRWSKRWLVVKDSCLLYMKPDSGAISFVLLLDKEFSIKMDSKDTETKHGVRIDSLSRTLVFKCSSYRHARWWGQSVESFVRSHGKAFLRDHRFRSFAQEQENIPAKWYVNGKTYMEDVANALEEAKEEIFITDWWLSPEIFLKRPVVEGNRWRLDCTLKRKAQQGVRIFVMLYKEVELALGINSGYSKRTLMHLHPNIKVMRHPDHVSSSVYLWAHHEKIVVIDQSVAFVGGIDLAYGRWDDREHRLTDVGSVTRSGSVQSLKTGVGELQGNTRFWHGKDYCNFVYKDWIQLEKPFDDFIDRYQTPRMPWHDIASVVHGRAARDVARHFIQRWNFTKIMKPKYRSLSYPFLLPKSHTSANDLRYQVPDCVDAKVQVRNPNTQVPLNYSHKTEHINQFFISCADNKMVYNKIGDAIIERILRAHREGKKYRVYVVTPLLPGFEGDITTGGGNALQAVMHFNYRTMIRGEHSIISQLKKEMDDHWMNYISFAGLRTHAELEGRLVTELIYVHSKMLIADDNTVIIGSANINDRSMLGKRDSEVAVIIEDSEKVASVMDGQEYEAGAYALQLRLECFRTILGGHTDTSIDLSDPISDRFYKEVWMTTAGRNATIYEKVFRCLPSSLVRNMAELEQYQSKPGLAQTDLARAQEELRKIRGFLVQFPLDFLSEQNLMPSVGTKEAMVPTEIWT
;
A
#
# COMPACT_ATOMS: atom_id res chain seq x y z
N ILE A 1 -14.59 14.87 -20.53
CA ILE A 1 -14.10 15.68 -19.38
C ILE A 1 -13.02 14.86 -18.68
N PRO A 2 -11.82 15.39 -18.38
CA PRO A 2 -10.75 14.63 -17.72
C PRO A 2 -11.11 14.32 -16.26
N PHE A 3 -10.49 13.29 -15.67
CA PHE A 3 -10.76 12.90 -14.29
C PHE A 3 -10.41 14.01 -13.29
N SER A 4 -9.36 14.80 -13.55
CA SER A 4 -8.95 15.92 -12.68
C SER A 4 -10.03 16.97 -12.43
N ALA A 5 -11.08 17.02 -13.26
CA ALA A 5 -12.24 17.89 -13.07
C ALA A 5 -13.00 17.64 -11.75
N VAL A 6 -12.87 16.45 -11.13
CA VAL A 6 -13.48 16.16 -9.81
C VAL A 6 -12.99 17.12 -8.71
N TYR A 7 -11.83 17.75 -8.90
CA TYR A 7 -11.21 18.69 -7.97
C TYR A 7 -11.51 20.16 -8.24
N ALA A 8 -12.24 20.46 -9.31
CA ALA A 8 -12.56 21.82 -9.76
C ALA A 8 -14.07 22.05 -9.86
N THR A 9 -14.84 21.37 -9.00
CA THR A 9 -16.29 21.53 -8.95
C THR A 9 -16.69 22.86 -8.32
N VAL A 10 -17.75 23.46 -8.86
CA VAL A 10 -18.31 24.74 -8.42
C VAL A 10 -19.80 24.60 -8.12
N GLY A 11 -20.41 25.63 -7.51
CA GLY A 11 -21.85 25.68 -7.29
C GLY A 11 -22.65 25.41 -8.57
N PHE A 12 -23.77 24.70 -8.45
CA PHE A 12 -24.54 24.26 -9.62
C PHE A 12 -25.21 25.41 -10.37
N LYS A 13 -25.25 26.60 -9.75
CA LYS A 13 -25.75 27.85 -10.33
C LYS A 13 -24.62 28.82 -10.70
N GLU A 14 -23.38 28.37 -10.68
CA GLU A 14 -22.24 29.17 -11.13
C GLU A 14 -22.06 29.00 -12.64
N ALA A 15 -21.61 30.08 -13.32
CA ALA A 15 -21.55 30.12 -14.78
C ALA A 15 -20.41 29.28 -15.38
N ASP A 16 -19.41 28.96 -14.56
CA ASP A 16 -18.23 28.15 -14.87
C ASP A 16 -18.44 26.64 -14.64
N ALA A 17 -19.64 26.22 -14.18
CA ALA A 17 -19.98 24.82 -14.01
C ALA A 17 -19.88 24.05 -15.34
N THR A 18 -18.86 23.21 -15.47
CA THR A 18 -18.62 22.39 -16.67
C THR A 18 -19.39 21.07 -16.55
N VAL A 19 -20.54 21.00 -17.21
CA VAL A 19 -21.45 19.85 -17.11
C VAL A 19 -21.43 18.97 -18.36
N TYR A 20 -21.41 19.58 -19.55
CA TYR A 20 -21.57 18.87 -20.82
C TYR A 20 -20.25 18.68 -21.56
N LEU A 21 -20.17 17.62 -22.38
CA LEU A 21 -19.10 17.43 -23.35
C LEU A 21 -19.19 18.54 -24.42
N PRO A 22 -18.11 19.30 -24.66
CA PRO A 22 -18.11 20.34 -25.68
C PRO A 22 -18.47 19.76 -27.04
N THR A 23 -19.27 20.49 -27.82
CA THR A 23 -19.64 20.15 -29.22
C THR A 23 -20.42 18.85 -29.44
N VAL A 24 -20.73 18.09 -28.38
CA VAL A 24 -21.52 16.85 -28.48
C VAL A 24 -22.99 17.14 -28.18
N PRO A 25 -23.95 16.79 -29.06
CA PRO A 25 -25.36 17.00 -28.78
C PRO A 25 -25.87 16.06 -27.67
N VAL A 26 -26.93 16.49 -26.97
CA VAL A 26 -27.76 15.60 -26.15
C VAL A 26 -28.95 15.19 -27.01
N THR A 27 -29.13 13.89 -27.21
CA THR A 27 -30.27 13.32 -27.93
C THR A 27 -31.25 12.72 -26.94
N ALA A 28 -32.56 12.85 -27.20
CA ALA A 28 -33.62 12.38 -26.32
C ALA A 28 -34.64 11.55 -27.13
N ARG A 29 -35.01 10.37 -26.60
CA ARG A 29 -36.00 9.46 -27.19
C ARG A 29 -37.01 9.05 -26.13
N ILE A 30 -38.30 9.32 -26.38
CA ILE A 30 -39.37 8.84 -25.50
C ILE A 30 -39.50 7.33 -25.73
N LEU A 31 -39.25 6.55 -24.68
CA LEU A 31 -39.40 5.10 -24.70
C LEU A 31 -40.83 4.67 -24.39
N GLU A 32 -41.47 5.34 -23.44
CA GLU A 32 -42.76 4.91 -22.89
C GLU A 32 -43.51 6.11 -22.27
N VAL A 33 -44.84 6.07 -22.33
CA VAL A 33 -45.73 7.03 -21.68
C VAL A 33 -46.75 6.27 -20.82
N GLU A 34 -46.55 6.26 -19.51
CA GLU A 34 -47.44 5.61 -18.55
C GLU A 34 -48.61 6.57 -18.20
N ARG A 35 -49.85 6.18 -18.51
CA ARG A 35 -51.09 6.86 -18.07
C ARG A 35 -51.95 5.88 -17.26
N PHE A 36 -52.07 6.12 -15.95
CA PHE A 36 -52.78 5.21 -15.04
C PHE A 36 -54.31 5.40 -15.07
N THR A 37 -54.78 6.63 -15.31
CA THR A 37 -56.18 7.00 -15.55
C THR A 37 -56.20 8.25 -16.44
N THR A 38 -57.34 8.57 -17.07
CA THR A 38 -57.51 9.83 -17.84
C THR A 38 -57.32 11.10 -16.98
N SER A 39 -57.43 10.97 -15.66
CA SER A 39 -57.32 12.05 -14.68
C SER A 39 -55.93 12.22 -14.03
N LEU A 40 -54.99 11.28 -14.22
CA LEU A 40 -53.65 11.35 -13.63
C LEU A 40 -52.60 11.84 -14.64
N PRO A 41 -51.62 12.67 -14.21
CA PRO A 41 -50.59 13.18 -15.11
C PRO A 41 -49.75 12.07 -15.73
N ALA A 42 -49.51 12.15 -17.04
CA ALA A 42 -48.68 11.19 -17.76
C ALA A 42 -47.24 11.19 -17.22
N VAL A 43 -46.65 9.99 -17.10
CA VAL A 43 -45.23 9.79 -16.76
C VAL A 43 -44.49 9.32 -18.00
N PHE A 44 -43.54 10.13 -18.45
CA PHE A 44 -42.71 9.87 -19.62
C PHE A 44 -41.41 9.23 -19.17
N ARG A 45 -41.03 8.14 -19.84
CA ARG A 45 -39.72 7.50 -19.71
C ARG A 45 -38.89 7.87 -20.93
N ILE A 46 -37.79 8.57 -20.70
CA ILE A 46 -37.00 9.21 -21.76
C ILE A 46 -35.59 8.66 -21.68
N GLU A 47 -35.11 8.07 -22.78
CA GLU A 47 -33.71 7.74 -22.97
C GLU A 47 -32.97 8.99 -23.47
N LEU A 48 -31.83 9.26 -22.86
CA LEU A 48 -30.94 10.36 -23.21
C LEU A 48 -29.57 9.78 -23.58
N LYS A 49 -28.94 10.35 -24.61
CA LYS A 49 -27.58 10.01 -25.02
C LYS A 49 -26.74 11.25 -25.24
N HIS A 50 -25.50 11.21 -24.76
CA HIS A 50 -24.52 12.28 -24.91
C HIS A 50 -23.11 11.66 -24.94
N GLY A 51 -22.49 11.66 -26.12
CA GLY A 51 -21.24 10.93 -26.36
C GLY A 51 -21.45 9.41 -26.20
N GLU A 52 -20.58 8.78 -25.41
CA GLU A 52 -20.68 7.37 -25.03
C GLU A 52 -21.71 7.10 -23.93
N PHE A 53 -22.20 8.15 -23.25
CA PHE A 53 -23.09 8.00 -22.09
C PHE A 53 -24.55 7.89 -22.54
N THR A 54 -25.24 6.88 -22.01
CA THR A 54 -26.68 6.68 -22.21
C THR A 54 -27.35 6.47 -20.86
N TRP A 55 -28.47 7.13 -20.59
CA TRP A 55 -29.23 7.00 -19.35
C TRP A 55 -30.72 7.24 -19.56
N VAL A 56 -31.53 6.86 -18.56
CA VAL A 56 -32.99 7.01 -18.62
C VAL A 56 -33.46 7.92 -17.49
N VAL A 57 -34.33 8.87 -17.82
CA VAL A 57 -35.04 9.71 -16.85
C VAL A 57 -36.54 9.45 -16.90
N LYS A 58 -37.21 9.62 -15.76
CA LYS A 58 -38.69 9.65 -15.69
C LYS A 58 -39.16 11.07 -15.38
N ARG A 59 -40.07 11.61 -16.19
CA ARG A 59 -40.61 12.97 -16.03
C ARG A 59 -42.13 12.97 -16.14
N LYS A 60 -42.78 13.78 -15.30
CA LYS A 60 -44.23 14.01 -15.36
C LYS A 60 -44.52 15.17 -16.31
N GLU A 61 -45.72 15.21 -16.85
CA GLU A 61 -46.21 16.35 -17.64
C GLU A 61 -45.91 17.71 -17.00
N LYS A 62 -46.13 17.85 -15.68
CA LYS A 62 -45.81 19.07 -14.94
C LYS A 62 -44.34 19.52 -15.06
N HIS A 63 -43.38 18.59 -15.15
CA HIS A 63 -41.96 18.93 -15.27
C HIS A 63 -41.65 19.53 -16.65
N PHE A 64 -42.36 19.08 -17.70
CA PHE A 64 -42.25 19.69 -19.02
C PHE A 64 -42.85 21.10 -19.04
N MET A 65 -44.00 21.28 -18.37
CA MET A 65 -44.63 22.60 -18.25
C MET A 65 -43.75 23.58 -17.47
N GLU A 66 -43.13 23.13 -16.37
CA GLU A 66 -42.13 23.90 -15.61
C GLU A 66 -40.93 24.28 -16.48
N LEU A 67 -40.30 23.31 -17.17
CA LEU A 67 -39.18 23.57 -18.08
C LEU A 67 -39.56 24.55 -19.20
N HIS A 68 -40.73 24.36 -19.82
CA HIS A 68 -41.22 25.21 -20.91
C HIS A 68 -41.47 26.64 -20.46
N ARG A 69 -42.07 26.84 -19.26
CA ARG A 69 -42.29 28.17 -18.69
C ARG A 69 -40.97 28.91 -18.55
N GLU A 70 -39.95 28.23 -18.03
CA GLU A 70 -38.65 28.82 -17.78
C GLU A 70 -37.85 29.08 -19.06
N LEU A 71 -37.91 28.17 -20.03
CA LEU A 71 -37.34 28.41 -21.37
C LEU A 71 -38.00 29.61 -22.06
N ARG A 72 -39.32 29.79 -21.91
CA ARG A 72 -40.02 30.98 -22.40
C ARG A 72 -39.56 32.24 -21.68
N THR A 73 -39.44 32.21 -20.35
CA THR A 73 -38.91 33.31 -19.55
C THR A 73 -37.51 33.70 -20.03
N TYR A 74 -36.60 32.73 -20.17
CA TYR A 74 -35.25 32.95 -20.69
C TYR A 74 -35.26 33.56 -22.11
N LYS A 75 -36.03 32.99 -23.04
CA LYS A 75 -36.15 33.50 -24.40
C LYS A 75 -36.71 34.92 -24.44
N THR A 76 -37.60 35.26 -23.51
CA THR A 76 -38.18 36.61 -23.38
C THR A 76 -37.14 37.59 -22.85
N PHE A 77 -36.38 37.22 -21.81
CA PHE A 77 -35.27 38.01 -21.30
C PHE A 77 -34.20 38.29 -22.37
N MET A 78 -33.88 37.31 -23.21
CA MET A 78 -32.94 37.48 -24.33
C MET A 78 -33.44 38.47 -25.41
N ARG A 79 -34.76 38.77 -25.45
CA ARG A 79 -35.39 39.65 -26.45
C ARG A 79 -35.62 41.09 -25.97
N ILE A 80 -35.44 41.40 -24.69
CA ILE A 80 -35.63 42.76 -24.15
C ILE A 80 -34.44 43.63 -24.62
N PRO A 81 -34.61 44.78 -25.29
CA PRO A 81 -33.51 45.70 -25.64
C PRO A 81 -32.89 46.38 -24.39
N LEU A 82 -31.61 46.76 -24.40
CA LEU A 82 -31.00 47.51 -23.28
C LEU A 82 -31.49 48.97 -23.29
N PRO A 83 -31.70 49.63 -22.13
CA PRO A 83 -31.83 51.08 -22.09
C PRO A 83 -30.48 51.71 -22.46
N SER A 84 -30.43 52.44 -23.57
CA SER A 84 -29.26 53.27 -23.91
C SER A 84 -29.28 54.52 -23.03
N ARG A 85 -28.37 54.63 -22.05
CA ARG A 85 -28.06 55.94 -21.47
C ARG A 85 -27.20 56.71 -22.48
N ARG A 86 -27.74 57.81 -23.02
CA ARG A 86 -26.95 58.82 -23.73
C ARG A 86 -26.06 59.53 -22.71
N SER A 87 -24.75 59.27 -22.72
CA SER A 87 -23.69 60.31 -22.77
C SER A 87 -22.28 59.75 -22.46
N VAL A 88 -21.36 60.06 -23.38
CA VAL A 88 -19.88 60.03 -23.36
C VAL A 88 -19.17 58.70 -23.71
N PRO A 89 -18.26 58.69 -24.72
CA PRO A 89 -17.56 57.49 -25.15
C PRO A 89 -16.22 57.31 -24.40
N THR A 90 -16.04 56.14 -23.78
CA THR A 90 -14.71 55.58 -23.50
C THR A 90 -14.74 54.08 -23.80
N HIS A 91 -13.68 53.63 -24.48
CA HIS A 91 -13.48 52.32 -25.08
C HIS A 91 -13.85 51.08 -24.23
N THR A 92 -14.23 50.02 -24.96
CA THR A 92 -14.10 48.57 -24.72
C THR A 92 -15.38 47.75 -24.48
N ASP A 93 -15.51 46.71 -25.33
CA ASP A 93 -16.52 45.64 -25.38
C ASP A 93 -16.77 44.94 -24.04
N THR A 94 -17.64 45.50 -23.19
CA THR A 94 -17.94 44.91 -21.87
C THR A 94 -19.44 44.73 -21.59
N HIS A 95 -20.33 45.30 -22.40
CA HIS A 95 -21.78 45.36 -22.07
C HIS A 95 -22.64 44.19 -22.57
N THR A 96 -22.24 43.47 -23.64
CA THR A 96 -22.95 42.25 -24.10
C THR A 96 -22.67 41.03 -23.21
N HIS A 97 -21.56 41.03 -22.46
CA HIS A 97 -21.15 39.95 -21.56
C HIS A 97 -21.92 39.89 -20.22
N SER A 98 -22.66 40.94 -19.82
CA SER A 98 -23.31 40.99 -18.50
C SER A 98 -24.69 40.31 -18.48
N ARG A 99 -25.46 40.38 -19.58
CA ARG A 99 -26.81 39.78 -19.70
C ARG A 99 -26.80 38.26 -19.68
N THR A 100 -25.84 37.67 -20.37
CA THR A 100 -25.64 36.22 -20.43
C THR A 100 -25.23 35.64 -19.08
N LYS A 101 -24.60 36.39 -18.17
CA LYS A 101 -24.11 35.84 -16.88
C LYS A 101 -25.17 35.62 -15.80
N ILE A 102 -26.32 36.32 -15.82
CA ILE A 102 -27.29 36.28 -14.71
C ILE A 102 -28.43 35.28 -14.96
N CYS A 103 -28.93 35.16 -16.20
CA CYS A 103 -30.06 34.30 -16.54
C CYS A 103 -29.65 32.87 -16.98
N THR A 104 -28.44 32.70 -17.53
CA THR A 104 -27.95 31.38 -17.97
C THR A 104 -27.77 30.38 -16.83
N PRO A 105 -27.25 30.71 -15.63
CA PRO A 105 -26.92 29.66 -14.66
C PRO A 105 -28.17 29.05 -14.01
N THR A 106 -29.24 29.83 -13.86
CA THR A 106 -30.54 29.33 -13.35
C THR A 106 -31.20 28.40 -14.37
N LEU A 107 -31.16 28.75 -15.66
CA LEU A 107 -31.67 27.87 -16.71
C LEU A 107 -30.83 26.59 -16.84
N THR A 108 -29.50 26.70 -16.79
CA THR A 108 -28.58 25.58 -16.82
C THR A 108 -28.88 24.61 -15.67
N PHE A 109 -29.06 25.13 -14.44
CA PHE A 109 -29.43 24.31 -13.28
C PHE A 109 -30.76 23.57 -13.46
N MET A 110 -31.79 24.23 -13.99
CA MET A 110 -33.09 23.58 -14.21
C MET A 110 -33.04 22.55 -15.33
N LEU A 111 -32.25 22.78 -16.38
CA LEU A 111 -32.02 21.78 -17.40
C LEU A 111 -31.30 20.57 -16.82
N MET A 112 -30.27 20.79 -15.97
CA MET A 112 -29.57 19.73 -15.24
C MET A 112 -30.52 18.91 -14.37
N GLU A 113 -31.41 19.56 -13.63
CA GLU A 113 -32.44 18.90 -12.83
C GLU A 113 -33.47 18.19 -13.72
N PHE A 114 -33.78 18.71 -14.90
CA PHE A 114 -34.72 18.07 -15.82
C PHE A 114 -34.16 16.83 -16.51
N ILE A 115 -32.85 16.75 -16.76
CA ILE A 115 -32.24 15.57 -17.41
C ILE A 115 -31.39 14.72 -16.45
N ASP A 116 -31.41 15.02 -15.15
CA ASP A 116 -30.64 14.35 -14.10
C ASP A 116 -29.14 14.29 -14.47
N VAL A 117 -28.47 15.45 -14.60
CA VAL A 117 -27.01 15.53 -14.86
C VAL A 117 -26.29 16.51 -13.93
N SER A 118 -24.99 16.33 -13.76
CA SER A 118 -24.09 17.13 -12.96
C SER A 118 -22.67 17.17 -13.55
N GLN A 119 -21.77 17.90 -12.89
CA GLN A 119 -20.35 17.95 -13.22
C GLN A 119 -19.65 16.57 -13.11
N MET A 120 -20.33 15.55 -12.54
CA MET A 120 -19.82 14.17 -12.41
C MET A 120 -20.35 13.22 -13.50
N SER A 121 -21.29 13.65 -14.34
CA SER A 121 -22.02 12.74 -15.24
C SER A 121 -21.14 12.14 -16.32
N PHE A 122 -20.35 12.98 -17.01
CA PHE A 122 -19.66 12.64 -18.26
C PHE A 122 -18.13 12.64 -18.11
N ILE A 123 -17.65 12.08 -16.99
CA ILE A 123 -16.25 11.78 -16.75
C ILE A 123 -16.05 10.29 -17.05
N HIS A 124 -15.34 9.98 -18.14
CA HIS A 124 -15.10 8.61 -18.63
C HIS A 124 -14.54 7.70 -17.53
N ASP A 125 -13.55 8.18 -16.79
CA ASP A 125 -12.91 7.43 -15.70
C ASP A 125 -13.80 7.20 -14.46
N LEU A 126 -14.98 7.82 -14.36
CA LEU A 126 -15.99 7.47 -13.35
C LEU A 126 -16.96 6.38 -13.84
N GLY A 127 -16.76 5.87 -15.05
CA GLY A 127 -17.55 4.79 -15.62
C GLY A 127 -18.95 5.24 -16.05
N PRO A 128 -19.89 4.28 -16.21
CA PRO A 128 -21.21 4.56 -16.75
C PRO A 128 -21.99 5.59 -15.92
N LYS A 129 -22.86 6.34 -16.59
CA LYS A 129 -23.72 7.31 -15.93
C LYS A 129 -24.90 6.60 -15.26
N GLY A 130 -24.83 6.48 -13.94
CA GLY A 130 -25.95 6.00 -13.13
C GLY A 130 -27.02 7.05 -12.86
N LEU A 131 -27.96 6.68 -11.99
CA LEU A 131 -28.99 7.59 -11.51
C LEU A 131 -28.36 8.72 -10.70
N GLU A 132 -28.84 9.94 -10.89
CA GLU A 132 -28.46 11.09 -10.09
C GLU A 132 -29.62 12.06 -9.92
N GLY A 133 -29.53 12.94 -8.93
CA GLY A 133 -30.59 13.92 -8.68
C GLY A 133 -30.65 14.41 -7.23
N MET A 134 -31.58 15.33 -6.99
CA MET A 134 -31.79 15.93 -5.67
C MET A 134 -32.43 14.97 -4.68
N ILE A 135 -31.79 14.81 -3.52
CA ILE A 135 -32.29 14.03 -2.38
C ILE A 135 -32.34 14.87 -1.10
N TYR A 136 -33.17 14.45 -0.15
CA TYR A 136 -33.19 14.99 1.21
C TYR A 136 -32.58 13.97 2.16
N LYS A 137 -31.28 14.12 2.44
CA LYS A 137 -30.47 13.18 3.22
C LYS A 137 -30.58 13.41 4.73
N ARG A 138 -30.58 12.34 5.53
CA ARG A 138 -30.44 12.34 7.00
C ARG A 138 -28.97 12.47 7.45
N SER A 139 -28.71 13.21 8.51
CA SER A 139 -27.39 13.30 9.16
C SER A 139 -26.99 11.97 9.83
N GLY A 140 -25.70 11.81 10.14
CA GLY A 140 -25.18 10.63 10.85
C GLY A 140 -25.04 9.37 9.99
N GLY A 141 -25.15 8.22 10.65
CA GLY A 141 -25.09 6.87 10.08
C GLY A 141 -23.70 6.31 9.82
N HIS A 142 -22.64 6.98 10.28
CA HIS A 142 -21.27 6.46 10.14
C HIS A 142 -21.06 5.28 11.11
N ARG A 143 -20.50 4.18 10.62
CA ARG A 143 -20.15 3.02 11.44
C ARG A 143 -18.70 3.20 11.91
N ILE A 144 -18.53 3.87 13.06
CA ILE A 144 -17.23 4.20 13.64
C ILE A 144 -17.03 3.34 14.90
N PRO A 145 -16.06 2.41 14.92
CA PRO A 145 -15.75 1.63 16.11
C PRO A 145 -15.43 2.53 17.32
N GLY A 146 -16.02 2.25 18.47
CA GLY A 146 -15.77 2.99 19.73
C GLY A 146 -16.52 4.32 19.89
N MET A 147 -17.29 4.78 18.89
CA MET A 147 -18.02 6.04 18.95
C MET A 147 -19.52 5.82 18.64
N ASN A 148 -20.21 5.13 19.55
CA ASN A 148 -21.62 4.73 19.36
C ASN A 148 -22.66 5.75 19.89
N CYS A 149 -22.26 6.85 20.50
CA CYS A 149 -23.14 7.61 21.40
C CYS A 149 -23.78 8.89 20.83
N CYS A 150 -23.35 9.46 19.70
CA CYS A 150 -23.94 10.70 19.19
C CYS A 150 -24.65 10.52 17.84
N GLY A 151 -25.99 10.45 17.87
CA GLY A 151 -26.84 10.55 16.67
C GLY A 151 -27.78 9.38 16.39
N HIS A 152 -28.00 8.47 17.35
CA HIS A 152 -28.97 7.37 17.23
C HIS A 152 -30.40 7.74 17.65
N SER A 153 -30.60 8.89 18.30
CA SER A 153 -31.95 9.39 18.62
C SER A 153 -32.53 10.19 17.45
N GLN A 154 -33.81 9.96 17.14
CA GLN A 154 -34.56 10.73 16.13
C GLN A 154 -34.50 12.24 16.36
N ALA A 155 -34.38 12.69 17.63
CA ALA A 155 -34.28 14.11 17.99
C ALA A 155 -33.02 14.80 17.45
N CYS A 156 -31.98 14.04 17.07
CA CYS A 156 -30.71 14.57 16.56
C CYS A 156 -30.62 14.55 15.03
N TYR A 157 -31.66 14.08 14.33
CA TYR A 157 -31.65 13.97 12.87
C TYR A 157 -31.82 15.33 12.20
N ARG A 158 -30.78 15.77 11.50
CA ARG A 158 -30.83 16.91 10.59
C ARG A 158 -31.00 16.40 9.16
N TRP A 159 -31.90 17.03 8.43
CA TRP A 159 -32.14 16.72 7.03
C TRP A 159 -31.51 17.80 6.14
N SER A 160 -30.91 17.40 5.02
CA SER A 160 -30.24 18.34 4.13
C SER A 160 -30.40 17.96 2.67
N LYS A 161 -30.64 18.97 1.82
CA LYS A 161 -30.64 18.83 0.36
C LYS A 161 -29.23 18.48 -0.13
N ARG A 162 -29.12 17.41 -0.93
CA ARG A 162 -27.87 17.00 -1.57
C ARG A 162 -28.17 16.51 -2.98
N TRP A 163 -27.22 16.68 -3.89
CA TRP A 163 -27.25 16.01 -5.19
C TRP A 163 -26.57 14.65 -5.05
N LEU A 164 -27.30 13.55 -5.19
CA LEU A 164 -26.75 12.19 -5.15
C LEU A 164 -26.34 11.77 -6.56
N VAL A 165 -25.20 11.10 -6.68
CA VAL A 165 -24.70 10.51 -7.93
C VAL A 165 -24.35 9.05 -7.66
N VAL A 166 -24.85 8.16 -8.52
CA VAL A 166 -24.55 6.72 -8.48
C VAL A 166 -23.56 6.39 -9.60
N LYS A 167 -22.45 5.75 -9.24
CA LYS A 167 -21.43 5.22 -10.14
C LYS A 167 -21.23 3.73 -9.91
N ASP A 168 -20.45 3.09 -10.76
CA ASP A 168 -20.26 1.64 -10.79
C ASP A 168 -19.48 1.09 -9.60
N SER A 169 -18.70 1.94 -8.91
CA SER A 169 -17.82 1.59 -7.80
C SER A 169 -18.15 2.33 -6.51
N CYS A 170 -18.97 3.39 -6.58
CA CYS A 170 -19.35 4.20 -5.43
C CYS A 170 -20.65 4.99 -5.63
N LEU A 171 -21.22 5.47 -4.53
CA LEU A 171 -22.21 6.54 -4.50
C LEU A 171 -21.57 7.76 -3.85
N LEU A 172 -21.85 8.95 -4.35
CA LEU A 172 -21.39 10.20 -3.75
C LEU A 172 -22.49 11.22 -3.69
N TYR A 173 -22.35 12.20 -2.81
CA TYR A 173 -23.28 13.32 -2.81
C TYR A 173 -22.59 14.67 -2.63
N MET A 174 -23.11 15.66 -3.35
CA MET A 174 -22.56 17.00 -3.47
C MET A 174 -23.47 18.03 -2.80
N LYS A 175 -22.87 19.14 -2.38
CA LYS A 175 -23.61 20.33 -1.97
C LYS A 175 -23.99 21.13 -3.23
N PRO A 176 -25.27 21.39 -3.51
CA PRO A 176 -25.67 22.09 -4.74
C PRO A 176 -25.18 23.54 -4.81
N ASP A 177 -25.07 24.21 -3.66
CA ASP A 177 -24.64 25.60 -3.52
C ASP A 177 -23.15 25.79 -3.82
N SER A 178 -22.29 24.85 -3.44
CA SER A 178 -20.84 24.99 -3.64
C SER A 178 -20.21 23.96 -4.58
N GLY A 179 -20.98 22.98 -5.08
CA GLY A 179 -20.44 21.84 -5.84
C GLY A 179 -19.66 20.83 -5.01
N ALA A 180 -19.30 21.16 -3.77
CA ALA A 180 -18.39 20.35 -2.98
C ALA A 180 -18.92 18.93 -2.73
N ILE A 181 -18.11 17.94 -3.07
CA ILE A 181 -18.33 16.54 -2.71
C ILE A 181 -18.30 16.42 -1.18
N SER A 182 -19.42 16.03 -0.59
CA SER A 182 -19.59 15.98 0.86
C SER A 182 -19.25 14.62 1.46
N PHE A 183 -19.32 13.56 0.66
CA PHE A 183 -19.01 12.19 1.06
C PHE A 183 -19.01 11.25 -0.15
N VAL A 184 -18.23 10.17 -0.04
CA VAL A 184 -18.19 9.05 -0.99
C VAL A 184 -18.43 7.75 -0.22
N LEU A 185 -19.42 6.99 -0.65
CA LEU A 185 -19.81 5.66 -0.17
C LEU A 185 -19.30 4.63 -1.17
N LEU A 186 -18.26 3.89 -0.85
CA LEU A 186 -17.79 2.81 -1.72
C LEU A 186 -18.78 1.63 -1.68
N LEU A 187 -18.97 0.96 -2.82
CA LEU A 187 -19.73 -0.29 -2.86
C LEU A 187 -18.93 -1.40 -2.20
N ASP A 188 -19.55 -2.22 -1.36
CA ASP A 188 -18.91 -3.34 -0.69
C ASP A 188 -19.88 -4.51 -0.50
N LYS A 189 -19.41 -5.62 0.08
CA LYS A 189 -20.20 -6.83 0.26
C LYS A 189 -21.42 -6.68 1.17
N GLU A 190 -21.47 -5.66 2.03
CA GLU A 190 -22.63 -5.35 2.89
C GLU A 190 -23.58 -4.33 2.24
N PHE A 191 -23.34 -4.00 0.97
CA PHE A 191 -24.17 -3.06 0.25
C PHE A 191 -25.58 -3.61 0.08
N SER A 192 -26.54 -2.95 0.73
CA SER A 192 -27.95 -3.34 0.66
C SER A 192 -28.86 -2.12 0.67
N ILE A 193 -30.03 -2.27 0.05
CA ILE A 193 -31.01 -1.21 -0.12
C ILE A 193 -32.33 -1.63 0.51
N LYS A 194 -32.88 -0.76 1.34
CA LYS A 194 -34.17 -0.96 2.01
C LYS A 194 -35.08 0.24 1.79
N MET A 195 -36.37 -0.02 1.63
CA MET A 195 -37.38 1.00 1.30
C MET A 195 -38.59 0.96 2.25
N ASP A 196 -38.63 0.01 3.18
CA ASP A 196 -39.71 -0.06 4.16
C ASP A 196 -39.60 1.09 5.17
N SER A 197 -40.74 1.63 5.57
CA SER A 197 -40.83 2.64 6.62
C SER A 197 -40.21 2.19 7.95
N LYS A 198 -40.26 0.90 8.28
CA LYS A 198 -39.65 0.31 9.49
C LYS A 198 -38.13 0.38 9.44
N ASP A 199 -37.54 0.08 8.28
CA ASP A 199 -36.07 0.11 8.11
C ASP A 199 -35.50 1.52 7.94
N THR A 200 -36.28 2.40 7.32
CA THR A 200 -35.86 3.76 6.94
C THR A 200 -36.19 4.80 8.00
N GLU A 201 -37.03 4.45 8.99
CA GLU A 201 -37.57 5.36 10.02
C GLU A 201 -38.21 6.61 9.39
N THR A 202 -38.79 6.47 8.20
CA THR A 202 -39.50 7.56 7.51
C THR A 202 -40.63 7.01 6.63
N LYS A 203 -41.72 7.78 6.47
CA LYS A 203 -42.92 7.34 5.73
C LYS A 203 -42.61 6.90 4.29
N HIS A 204 -41.73 7.65 3.61
CA HIS A 204 -41.26 7.35 2.26
C HIS A 204 -39.76 7.63 2.19
N GLY A 205 -38.93 6.60 2.26
CA GLY A 205 -37.48 6.75 2.23
C GLY A 205 -36.76 5.59 1.59
N VAL A 206 -35.47 5.80 1.41
CA VAL A 206 -34.52 4.78 0.96
C VAL A 206 -33.36 4.79 1.94
N ARG A 207 -32.99 3.59 2.39
CA ARG A 207 -31.85 3.30 3.24
C ARG A 207 -30.86 2.48 2.44
N ILE A 208 -29.60 2.90 2.44
CA ILE A 208 -28.48 2.21 1.81
C ILE A 208 -27.48 1.91 2.91
N ASP A 209 -27.20 0.63 3.14
CA ASP A 209 -26.19 0.15 4.08
C ASP A 209 -24.91 -0.24 3.34
N SER A 210 -23.78 -0.21 4.05
CA SER A 210 -22.43 -0.62 3.63
C SER A 210 -21.61 -0.93 4.89
N LEU A 211 -20.39 -1.45 4.75
CA LEU A 211 -19.48 -1.67 5.88
C LEU A 211 -19.17 -0.37 6.65
N SER A 212 -19.13 0.77 5.95
CA SER A 212 -18.70 2.04 6.54
C SER A 212 -19.84 2.95 7.02
N ARG A 213 -21.06 2.74 6.49
CA ARG A 213 -22.15 3.71 6.67
C ARG A 213 -23.54 3.16 6.35
N THR A 214 -24.52 3.67 7.09
CA THR A 214 -25.95 3.68 6.76
C THR A 214 -26.36 5.08 6.26
N LEU A 215 -26.78 5.19 5.00
CA LEU A 215 -27.28 6.41 4.37
C LEU A 215 -28.81 6.33 4.25
N VAL A 216 -29.52 7.34 4.77
CA VAL A 216 -30.99 7.43 4.63
C VAL A 216 -31.37 8.73 3.95
N PHE A 217 -32.32 8.68 3.01
CA PHE A 217 -32.92 9.87 2.39
C PHE A 217 -34.43 9.74 2.17
N LYS A 218 -35.12 10.88 2.18
CA LYS A 218 -36.57 11.00 1.97
C LYS A 218 -36.92 11.07 0.49
N CYS A 219 -38.09 10.51 0.15
CA CYS A 219 -38.73 10.62 -1.15
C CYS A 219 -40.13 11.23 -1.01
N SER A 220 -40.67 11.78 -2.09
CA SER A 220 -41.98 12.46 -2.08
C SER A 220 -43.18 11.51 -2.03
N SER A 221 -42.99 10.24 -2.38
CA SER A 221 -44.03 9.20 -2.37
C SER A 221 -43.41 7.81 -2.29
N TYR A 222 -44.21 6.80 -1.96
CA TYR A 222 -43.76 5.40 -1.97
C TYR A 222 -43.26 4.97 -3.37
N ARG A 223 -43.95 5.36 -4.45
CA ARG A 223 -43.51 5.09 -5.83
C ARG A 223 -42.16 5.73 -6.13
N HIS A 224 -41.91 6.94 -5.63
CA HIS A 224 -40.63 7.63 -5.79
C HIS A 224 -39.51 6.91 -5.01
N ALA A 225 -39.78 6.45 -3.78
CA ALA A 225 -38.84 5.64 -3.02
C ALA A 225 -38.50 4.32 -3.72
N ARG A 226 -39.51 3.61 -4.26
CA ARG A 226 -39.31 2.40 -5.06
C ARG A 226 -38.48 2.65 -6.31
N TRP A 227 -38.77 3.72 -7.05
CA TRP A 227 -38.01 4.06 -8.23
C TRP A 227 -36.53 4.31 -7.90
N TRP A 228 -36.22 5.13 -6.88
CA TRP A 228 -34.84 5.31 -6.42
C TRP A 228 -34.19 3.99 -6.02
N GLY A 229 -34.80 3.26 -5.09
CA GLY A 229 -34.21 2.04 -4.55
C GLY A 229 -33.96 0.98 -5.64
N GLN A 230 -34.95 0.69 -6.48
CA GLN A 230 -34.83 -0.30 -7.55
C GLN A 230 -33.87 0.13 -8.67
N SER A 231 -33.81 1.43 -8.99
CA SER A 231 -32.87 1.91 -10.02
C SER A 231 -31.43 1.86 -9.55
N VAL A 232 -31.16 2.26 -8.30
CA VAL A 232 -29.83 2.13 -7.69
C VAL A 232 -29.45 0.65 -7.61
N GLU A 233 -30.36 -0.21 -7.13
CA GLU A 233 -30.12 -1.64 -7.02
C GLU A 233 -29.81 -2.28 -8.38
N SER A 234 -30.64 -2.02 -9.39
CA SER A 234 -30.44 -2.54 -10.74
C SER A 234 -29.10 -2.09 -11.32
N PHE A 235 -28.76 -0.81 -11.19
CA PHE A 235 -27.51 -0.27 -11.71
C PHE A 235 -26.29 -0.88 -11.01
N VAL A 236 -26.30 -0.94 -9.68
CA VAL A 236 -25.21 -1.51 -8.88
C VAL A 236 -25.05 -3.00 -9.13
N ARG A 237 -26.14 -3.76 -9.30
CA ARG A 237 -26.06 -5.18 -9.68
C ARG A 237 -25.46 -5.39 -11.08
N SER A 238 -25.77 -4.51 -12.03
CA SER A 238 -25.25 -4.61 -13.41
C SER A 238 -23.80 -4.18 -13.53
N HIS A 239 -23.38 -3.11 -12.84
CA HIS A 239 -22.07 -2.48 -13.05
C HIS A 239 -21.11 -2.66 -11.87
N GLY A 240 -21.60 -2.82 -10.65
CA GLY A 240 -20.80 -2.90 -9.42
C GLY A 240 -20.55 -4.30 -8.88
N LYS A 241 -20.93 -5.36 -9.62
CA LYS A 241 -20.84 -6.77 -9.18
C LYS A 241 -19.47 -7.17 -8.62
N ALA A 242 -18.39 -6.57 -9.11
CA ALA A 242 -17.03 -6.81 -8.64
C ALA A 242 -16.83 -6.50 -7.15
N PHE A 243 -17.70 -5.71 -6.51
CA PHE A 243 -17.51 -5.24 -5.13
C PHE A 243 -18.55 -5.78 -4.13
N LEU A 244 -19.60 -6.47 -4.60
CA LEU A 244 -20.79 -6.80 -3.80
C LEU A 244 -20.77 -8.21 -3.19
N ARG A 245 -19.64 -8.92 -3.24
CA ARG A 245 -19.52 -10.30 -2.78
C ARG A 245 -18.21 -10.53 -2.05
N ASP A 246 -18.15 -11.61 -1.27
CA ASP A 246 -16.88 -12.16 -0.85
C ASP A 246 -16.14 -12.77 -2.05
N HIS A 247 -14.84 -12.54 -2.13
CA HIS A 247 -13.97 -13.13 -3.14
C HIS A 247 -13.04 -14.17 -2.51
N ARG A 248 -12.16 -14.78 -3.31
CA ARG A 248 -11.16 -15.74 -2.82
C ARG A 248 -10.39 -15.15 -1.64
N PHE A 249 -10.16 -15.99 -0.62
CA PHE A 249 -9.59 -15.58 0.66
C PHE A 249 -10.36 -14.47 1.38
N ARG A 250 -11.67 -14.28 1.14
CA ARG A 250 -12.46 -13.17 1.71
C ARG A 250 -11.84 -11.78 1.43
N SER A 251 -11.10 -11.65 0.32
CA SER A 251 -10.56 -10.36 -0.09
C SER A 251 -11.67 -9.39 -0.48
N PHE A 252 -11.41 -8.09 -0.35
CA PHE A 252 -12.28 -7.03 -0.87
C PHE A 252 -12.19 -6.90 -2.39
N ALA A 253 -11.12 -7.42 -3.00
CA ALA A 253 -10.88 -7.40 -4.44
C ALA A 253 -11.03 -8.81 -5.03
N GLN A 254 -11.59 -8.87 -6.24
CA GLN A 254 -11.65 -10.09 -7.03
C GLN A 254 -10.30 -10.41 -7.65
N GLU A 255 -10.09 -11.65 -8.08
CA GLU A 255 -8.97 -11.96 -8.96
C GLU A 255 -9.11 -11.23 -10.31
N GLN A 256 -8.01 -10.65 -10.78
CA GLN A 256 -7.89 -9.96 -12.06
C GLN A 256 -6.94 -10.77 -12.95
N GLU A 257 -7.39 -11.11 -14.15
CA GLU A 257 -6.60 -11.87 -15.13
C GLU A 257 -5.81 -10.93 -16.04
N ASN A 258 -4.72 -11.42 -16.63
CA ASN A 258 -3.88 -10.71 -17.61
C ASN A 258 -3.44 -9.32 -17.13
N ILE A 259 -2.92 -9.26 -15.90
CA ILE A 259 -2.41 -8.04 -15.32
C ILE A 259 -0.89 -7.98 -15.51
N PRO A 260 -0.36 -6.94 -16.18
CA PRO A 260 1.07 -6.71 -16.22
C PRO A 260 1.60 -6.50 -14.81
N ALA A 261 2.52 -7.36 -14.39
CA ALA A 261 3.15 -7.33 -13.07
C ALA A 261 4.66 -7.50 -13.17
N LYS A 262 5.40 -6.88 -12.25
CA LYS A 262 6.85 -7.04 -12.11
C LYS A 262 7.24 -7.09 -10.64
N TRP A 263 8.21 -7.94 -10.31
CA TRP A 263 8.82 -8.04 -8.99
C TRP A 263 10.10 -7.20 -8.91
N TYR A 264 10.52 -6.88 -7.70
CA TYR A 264 11.79 -6.23 -7.40
C TYR A 264 12.49 -6.94 -6.25
N VAL A 265 13.78 -7.22 -6.45
CA VAL A 265 14.70 -7.62 -5.38
C VAL A 265 15.56 -6.40 -5.04
N ASN A 266 15.50 -5.96 -3.78
CA ASN A 266 16.15 -4.76 -3.23
C ASN A 266 15.57 -3.42 -3.74
N GLY A 267 16.04 -2.32 -3.14
CA GLY A 267 15.50 -0.98 -3.34
C GLY A 267 15.91 -0.28 -4.63
N LYS A 268 17.03 -0.66 -5.25
CA LYS A 268 17.60 0.08 -6.41
C LYS A 268 16.62 0.20 -7.58
N THR A 269 16.25 -0.93 -8.19
CA THR A 269 15.38 -0.95 -9.38
C THR A 269 13.95 -0.56 -9.04
N TYR A 270 13.48 -0.92 -7.83
CA TYR A 270 12.19 -0.46 -7.30
C TYR A 270 12.10 1.07 -7.27
N MET A 271 13.07 1.75 -6.64
CA MET A 271 13.04 3.20 -6.52
C MET A 271 13.26 3.89 -7.87
N GLU A 272 14.04 3.30 -8.78
CA GLU A 272 14.20 3.80 -10.15
C GLU A 272 12.87 3.78 -10.92
N ASP A 273 12.12 2.68 -10.86
CA ASP A 273 10.83 2.55 -11.54
C ASP A 273 9.73 3.38 -10.87
N VAL A 274 9.76 3.53 -9.54
CA VAL A 274 8.91 4.51 -8.82
C VAL A 274 9.21 5.92 -9.30
N ALA A 275 10.48 6.30 -9.46
CA ALA A 275 10.86 7.64 -9.94
C ALA A 275 10.36 7.91 -11.36
N ASN A 276 10.49 6.93 -12.25
CA ASN A 276 9.98 7.02 -13.62
C ASN A 276 8.45 7.17 -13.65
N ALA A 277 7.73 6.34 -12.88
CA ALA A 277 6.27 6.41 -12.79
C ALA A 277 5.79 7.74 -12.21
N LEU A 278 6.46 8.27 -11.19
CA LEU A 278 6.16 9.60 -10.63
C LEU A 278 6.35 10.70 -11.66
N GLU A 279 7.41 10.63 -12.48
CA GLU A 279 7.67 11.61 -13.54
C GLU A 279 6.55 11.60 -14.60
N GLU A 280 5.94 10.45 -14.87
CA GLU A 280 4.86 10.30 -15.84
C GLU A 280 3.46 10.71 -15.35
N ALA A 281 3.24 10.79 -14.03
CA ALA A 281 1.94 11.12 -13.44
C ALA A 281 1.29 12.38 -14.04
N LYS A 282 -0.02 12.32 -14.35
CA LYS A 282 -0.77 13.45 -14.93
C LYS A 282 -1.91 13.95 -14.06
N GLU A 283 -2.41 13.14 -13.13
CA GLU A 283 -3.62 13.45 -12.38
C GLU A 283 -3.42 13.29 -10.87
N GLU A 284 -2.99 12.12 -10.42
CA GLU A 284 -2.98 11.74 -9.02
C GLU A 284 -1.77 10.91 -8.63
N ILE A 285 -1.20 11.19 -7.45
CA ILE A 285 -0.21 10.34 -6.79
C ILE A 285 -0.72 10.04 -5.38
N PHE A 286 -0.86 8.76 -5.04
CA PHE A 286 -1.19 8.30 -3.69
C PHE A 286 0.03 7.60 -3.07
N ILE A 287 0.36 7.95 -1.82
CA ILE A 287 1.48 7.34 -1.10
C ILE A 287 1.01 6.94 0.30
N THR A 288 1.24 5.70 0.71
CA THR A 288 1.27 5.32 2.12
C THR A 288 2.64 4.82 2.48
N ASP A 289 3.10 5.22 3.65
CA ASP A 289 4.34 4.71 4.23
C ASP A 289 4.17 4.62 5.74
N TRP A 290 4.82 3.61 6.33
CA TRP A 290 5.03 3.58 7.77
C TRP A 290 6.02 4.69 8.17
N TRP A 291 7.04 4.91 7.34
CA TRP A 291 7.96 6.03 7.45
C TRP A 291 8.30 6.60 6.07
N LEU A 292 8.23 7.91 5.89
CA LEU A 292 8.61 8.59 4.64
C LEU A 292 9.68 9.64 4.94
N SER A 293 10.81 9.58 4.23
CA SER A 293 11.91 10.54 4.32
C SER A 293 11.91 11.43 3.06
N PRO A 294 11.49 12.71 3.13
CA PRO A 294 11.27 13.52 1.92
C PRO A 294 12.52 13.73 1.05
N GLU A 295 13.71 13.70 1.65
CA GLU A 295 14.96 14.08 1.00
C GLU A 295 15.75 12.88 0.41
N ILE A 296 15.18 11.67 0.38
CA ILE A 296 15.84 10.52 -0.24
C ILE A 296 16.00 10.70 -1.76
N PHE A 297 17.06 10.13 -2.30
CA PHE A 297 17.28 10.00 -3.73
C PHE A 297 16.77 8.65 -4.23
N LEU A 298 15.87 8.70 -5.21
CA LEU A 298 15.28 7.50 -5.82
C LEU A 298 16.19 6.85 -6.87
N LYS A 299 17.11 7.62 -7.48
CA LYS A 299 18.12 7.12 -8.43
C LYS A 299 19.52 7.49 -7.97
N ARG A 300 20.45 6.56 -8.11
CA ARG A 300 21.82 6.69 -7.58
C ARG A 300 22.87 6.05 -8.50
N PRO A 301 24.13 6.56 -8.53
CA PRO A 301 24.64 7.72 -7.81
C PRO A 301 23.99 9.04 -8.26
N VAL A 302 24.13 10.10 -7.46
CA VAL A 302 23.45 11.38 -7.70
C VAL A 302 24.18 12.16 -8.82
N VAL A 303 23.70 12.02 -10.06
CA VAL A 303 24.32 12.65 -11.24
C VAL A 303 23.55 13.84 -11.81
N GLU A 304 22.22 13.89 -11.63
CA GLU A 304 21.34 14.96 -12.17
C GLU A 304 20.93 15.97 -11.08
N GLY A 305 21.85 16.22 -10.14
CA GLY A 305 21.59 17.03 -8.95
C GLY A 305 20.34 16.57 -8.19
N ASN A 306 19.45 17.51 -7.86
CA ASN A 306 18.22 17.21 -7.10
C ASN A 306 17.09 16.59 -7.94
N ARG A 307 17.28 16.30 -9.23
CA ARG A 307 16.19 15.87 -10.14
C ARG A 307 15.38 14.69 -9.59
N TRP A 308 16.08 13.69 -9.03
CA TRP A 308 15.53 12.43 -8.53
C TRP A 308 15.39 12.37 -7.01
N ARG A 309 15.48 13.52 -6.32
CA ARG A 309 15.12 13.61 -4.90
C ARG A 309 13.60 13.61 -4.77
N LEU A 310 13.06 12.81 -3.85
CA LEU A 310 11.62 12.55 -3.75
C LEU A 310 10.80 13.84 -3.63
N ASP A 311 11.13 14.71 -2.67
CA ASP A 311 10.50 16.02 -2.48
C ASP A 311 10.52 16.89 -3.75
N CYS A 312 11.61 16.90 -4.50
CA CYS A 312 11.80 17.69 -5.72
C CYS A 312 10.93 17.17 -6.86
N THR A 313 10.86 15.84 -7.02
CA THR A 313 9.94 15.20 -7.97
C THR A 313 8.49 15.51 -7.63
N LEU A 314 8.06 15.30 -6.38
CA LEU A 314 6.69 15.59 -5.95
C LEU A 314 6.33 17.07 -6.13
N LYS A 315 7.25 17.99 -5.80
CA LYS A 315 7.05 19.43 -6.02
C LYS A 315 6.84 19.76 -7.50
N ARG A 316 7.69 19.23 -8.38
CA ARG A 316 7.61 19.46 -9.83
C ARG A 316 6.30 18.91 -10.41
N LYS A 317 5.88 17.72 -10.00
CA LYS A 317 4.60 17.13 -10.42
C LYS A 317 3.41 17.93 -9.89
N ALA A 318 3.47 18.38 -8.65
CA ALA A 318 2.44 19.22 -8.06
C ALA A 318 2.28 20.57 -8.80
N GLN A 319 3.38 21.17 -9.26
CA GLN A 319 3.39 22.38 -10.09
C GLN A 319 2.76 22.17 -11.48
N GLN A 320 2.88 20.95 -12.03
CA GLN A 320 2.23 20.55 -13.28
C GLN A 320 0.72 20.24 -13.12
N GLY A 321 0.17 20.42 -11.92
CA GLY A 321 -1.26 20.22 -11.64
C GLY A 321 -1.62 18.88 -11.02
N VAL A 322 -0.67 17.95 -10.88
CA VAL A 322 -0.90 16.64 -10.24
C VAL A 322 -1.28 16.84 -8.78
N ARG A 323 -2.32 16.15 -8.32
CA ARG A 323 -2.75 16.13 -6.92
C ARG A 323 -2.03 14.99 -6.19
N ILE A 324 -1.40 15.30 -5.05
CA ILE A 324 -0.57 14.34 -4.32
C ILE A 324 -1.14 14.15 -2.93
N PHE A 325 -1.45 12.90 -2.58
CA PHE A 325 -2.09 12.53 -1.32
C PHE A 325 -1.22 11.53 -0.59
N VAL A 326 -0.79 11.88 0.61
CA VAL A 326 0.11 11.05 1.43
C VAL A 326 -0.56 10.70 2.75
N MET A 327 -0.53 9.42 3.12
CA MET A 327 -0.96 8.94 4.44
C MET A 327 0.24 8.34 5.18
N LEU A 328 0.60 8.95 6.31
CA LEU A 328 1.70 8.49 7.16
C LEU A 328 1.16 7.87 8.45
N TYR A 329 1.84 6.84 8.93
CA TYR A 329 1.70 6.43 10.33
C TYR A 329 2.07 7.60 11.25
N LYS A 330 1.28 7.76 12.33
CA LYS A 330 1.59 8.68 13.42
C LYS A 330 2.12 7.89 14.60
N GLU A 331 3.41 7.93 14.76
CA GLU A 331 4.17 7.35 15.86
C GLU A 331 3.77 7.90 17.22
N VAL A 332 4.08 7.11 18.24
CA VAL A 332 4.22 7.60 19.61
C VAL A 332 5.63 8.18 19.73
N GLU A 333 5.74 9.51 19.72
CA GLU A 333 7.02 10.23 19.59
C GLU A 333 8.07 9.85 20.67
N LEU A 334 7.64 9.38 21.85
CA LEU A 334 8.54 8.91 22.91
C LEU A 334 9.14 7.51 22.65
N ALA A 335 8.51 6.70 21.80
CA ALA A 335 8.87 5.30 21.58
C ALA A 335 9.48 5.04 20.20
N LEU A 336 9.32 5.95 19.24
CA LEU A 336 9.77 5.76 17.87
C LEU A 336 10.20 7.08 17.23
N GLY A 337 11.41 7.10 16.66
CA GLY A 337 12.08 8.30 16.14
C GLY A 337 11.78 8.69 14.69
N ILE A 338 10.75 8.15 14.04
CA ILE A 338 10.50 8.37 12.59
C ILE A 338 10.12 9.82 12.21
N ASN A 339 9.67 10.62 13.17
CA ASN A 339 9.33 12.04 13.02
C ASN A 339 8.38 12.32 11.83
N SER A 340 7.23 11.65 11.78
CA SER A 340 6.24 11.86 10.72
C SER A 340 5.71 13.31 10.68
N GLY A 341 5.85 14.03 11.81
CA GLY A 341 5.57 15.46 11.92
C GLY A 341 6.47 16.32 11.05
N TYR A 342 7.77 16.01 10.98
CA TYR A 342 8.72 16.62 10.06
C TYR A 342 8.32 16.33 8.61
N SER A 343 8.19 15.06 8.22
CA SER A 343 7.85 14.67 6.84
C SER A 343 6.56 15.32 6.35
N LYS A 344 5.52 15.36 7.21
CA LYS A 344 4.27 16.07 6.92
C LYS A 344 4.52 17.55 6.63
N ARG A 345 5.25 18.25 7.50
CA ARG A 345 5.51 19.68 7.33
C ARG A 345 6.30 19.92 6.05
N THR A 346 7.42 19.23 5.85
CA THR A 346 8.26 19.39 4.66
C THR A 346 7.44 19.23 3.39
N LEU A 347 6.71 18.12 3.23
CA LEU A 347 5.90 17.86 2.03
C LEU A 347 4.80 18.90 1.80
N MET A 348 4.09 19.31 2.85
CA MET A 348 2.99 20.29 2.72
C MET A 348 3.47 21.71 2.40
N HIS A 349 4.72 22.07 2.70
CA HIS A 349 5.29 23.38 2.35
C HIS A 349 5.74 23.44 0.87
N LEU A 350 5.89 22.30 0.18
CA LEU A 350 6.36 22.29 -1.21
C LEU A 350 5.35 22.89 -2.19
N HIS A 351 4.06 22.54 -2.07
CA HIS A 351 3.00 22.99 -2.97
C HIS A 351 1.58 22.73 -2.42
N PRO A 352 0.57 23.59 -2.69
CA PRO A 352 -0.81 23.40 -2.22
C PRO A 352 -1.52 22.16 -2.77
N ASN A 353 -1.04 21.55 -3.86
CA ASN A 353 -1.57 20.28 -4.38
C ASN A 353 -1.12 19.04 -3.58
N ILE A 354 -0.20 19.21 -2.62
CA ILE A 354 0.26 18.13 -1.75
C ILE A 354 -0.52 18.18 -0.44
N LYS A 355 -1.18 17.07 -0.09
CA LYS A 355 -1.95 16.91 1.15
C LYS A 355 -1.49 15.68 1.91
N VAL A 356 -1.16 15.88 3.18
CA VAL A 356 -0.62 14.82 4.03
C VAL A 356 -1.50 14.61 5.27
N MET A 357 -1.97 13.39 5.46
CA MET A 357 -2.67 12.95 6.67
C MET A 357 -1.75 12.05 7.51
N ARG A 358 -1.84 12.21 8.83
CA ARG A 358 -1.24 11.31 9.83
C ARG A 358 -2.33 10.61 10.64
N HIS A 359 -2.19 9.31 10.89
CA HIS A 359 -3.10 8.49 11.70
C HIS A 359 -2.33 7.33 12.38
N PRO A 360 -2.71 6.86 13.58
CA PRO A 360 -3.80 7.33 14.47
C PRO A 360 -3.53 8.68 15.16
N ASP A 361 -4.44 9.19 15.98
CA ASP A 361 -4.06 10.16 17.03
C ASP A 361 -4.06 9.38 18.35
N HIS A 362 -3.04 9.60 19.17
CA HIS A 362 -2.94 9.06 20.53
C HIS A 362 -3.48 10.10 21.51
N VAL A 363 -4.34 9.68 22.44
CA VAL A 363 -4.82 10.53 23.55
C VAL A 363 -4.28 9.98 24.86
N SER A 364 -4.07 10.83 25.87
CA SER A 364 -3.44 10.43 27.14
C SER A 364 -4.14 9.26 27.85
N SER A 365 -5.44 9.07 27.61
CA SER A 365 -6.25 7.97 28.16
C SER A 365 -6.26 6.69 27.33
N SER A 366 -5.73 6.69 26.10
CA SER A 366 -5.73 5.52 25.19
C SER A 366 -4.64 5.66 24.13
N VAL A 367 -3.60 4.84 24.26
CA VAL A 367 -2.52 4.71 23.26
C VAL A 367 -2.91 3.58 22.30
N TYR A 368 -2.94 3.89 21.00
CA TYR A 368 -3.10 2.85 19.98
C TYR A 368 -1.76 2.16 19.74
N LEU A 369 -1.67 0.87 20.05
CA LEU A 369 -0.44 0.08 19.93
C LEU A 369 -0.09 -0.32 18.50
N TRP A 370 -1.05 -0.18 17.57
CA TRP A 370 -0.96 -0.67 16.21
C TRP A 370 -0.63 0.44 15.22
N ALA A 371 0.04 0.06 14.14
CA ALA A 371 0.54 0.97 13.12
C ALA A 371 -0.21 0.83 11.78
N HIS A 372 0.05 1.81 10.92
CA HIS A 372 -0.20 1.68 9.49
C HIS A 372 1.11 1.25 8.85
N HIS A 373 1.17 0.01 8.36
CA HIS A 373 2.42 -0.62 7.98
C HIS A 373 2.49 -0.92 6.48
N GLU A 374 1.43 -0.64 5.73
CA GLU A 374 1.42 -0.73 4.27
C GLU A 374 2.34 0.30 3.60
N LYS A 375 3.10 -0.16 2.59
CA LYS A 375 3.89 0.70 1.69
C LYS A 375 3.31 0.60 0.29
N ILE A 376 2.64 1.67 -0.15
CA ILE A 376 2.08 1.75 -1.51
C ILE A 376 2.37 3.09 -2.16
N VAL A 377 2.67 3.03 -3.46
CA VAL A 377 2.72 4.20 -4.34
C VAL A 377 1.80 3.94 -5.52
N VAL A 378 0.79 4.78 -5.72
CA VAL A 378 -0.18 4.63 -6.83
C VAL A 378 -0.14 5.87 -7.70
N ILE A 379 0.02 5.67 -9.02
CA ILE A 379 0.07 6.72 -10.02
C ILE A 379 -1.19 6.63 -10.89
N ASP A 380 -1.94 7.73 -10.95
CA ASP A 380 -3.14 7.93 -11.76
C ASP A 380 -4.21 6.82 -11.62
N GLN A 381 -4.18 6.06 -10.51
CA GLN A 381 -4.97 4.84 -10.28
C GLN A 381 -4.82 3.79 -11.40
N SER A 382 -3.64 3.72 -12.02
CA SER A 382 -3.35 2.80 -13.13
C SER A 382 -2.05 2.00 -12.94
N VAL A 383 -1.13 2.48 -12.10
CA VAL A 383 0.12 1.80 -11.73
C VAL A 383 0.20 1.81 -10.21
N ALA A 384 0.41 0.66 -9.58
CA ALA A 384 0.52 0.55 -8.14
C ALA A 384 1.73 -0.29 -7.72
N PHE A 385 2.59 0.31 -6.92
CA PHE A 385 3.71 -0.35 -6.26
C PHE A 385 3.26 -0.84 -4.87
N VAL A 386 3.59 -2.08 -4.52
CA VAL A 386 3.20 -2.75 -3.27
C VAL A 386 4.35 -3.66 -2.80
N GLY A 387 4.76 -3.55 -1.54
CA GLY A 387 5.84 -4.38 -0.99
C GLY A 387 6.28 -4.03 0.42
N GLY A 388 7.50 -4.43 0.77
CA GLY A 388 8.15 -4.13 2.05
C GLY A 388 8.90 -2.79 2.10
N ILE A 389 9.12 -2.15 0.94
CA ILE A 389 10.05 -1.02 0.82
C ILE A 389 9.34 0.33 1.03
N ASP A 390 9.57 0.96 2.20
CA ASP A 390 9.17 2.35 2.45
C ASP A 390 10.04 3.33 1.61
N LEU A 391 9.47 4.50 1.28
CA LEU A 391 10.25 5.63 0.74
C LEU A 391 11.01 6.36 1.88
N ALA A 392 11.95 5.65 2.51
CA ALA A 392 12.68 6.08 3.70
C ALA A 392 14.19 5.86 3.63
N TYR A 393 14.92 6.47 4.57
CA TYR A 393 16.35 6.26 4.75
C TYR A 393 16.70 4.77 4.96
N GLY A 394 17.83 4.34 4.40
CA GLY A 394 18.39 3.00 4.57
C GLY A 394 17.76 1.90 3.71
N ARG A 395 16.69 2.19 2.98
CA ARG A 395 15.94 1.19 2.17
C ARG A 395 16.52 0.97 0.78
N TRP A 396 17.25 1.95 0.26
CA TRP A 396 17.93 1.80 -1.02
C TRP A 396 19.12 0.86 -0.84
N ASP A 397 19.16 -0.20 -1.62
CA ASP A 397 20.29 -1.12 -1.72
C ASP A 397 20.24 -1.82 -3.07
N ASP A 398 21.35 -2.41 -3.48
CA ASP A 398 21.42 -3.25 -4.67
C ASP A 398 21.91 -4.65 -4.32
N ARG A 399 22.10 -5.49 -5.34
CA ARG A 399 22.51 -6.89 -5.17
C ARG A 399 23.90 -7.07 -4.52
N GLU A 400 24.73 -6.02 -4.47
CA GLU A 400 26.07 -6.11 -3.87
C GLU A 400 26.03 -5.99 -2.34
N HIS A 401 24.97 -5.41 -1.77
CA HIS A 401 24.81 -5.26 -0.33
C HIS A 401 26.06 -4.66 0.34
N ARG A 402 26.57 -3.56 -0.22
CA ARG A 402 27.84 -2.93 0.19
C ARG A 402 27.78 -2.45 1.64
N LEU A 403 28.86 -2.72 2.39
CA LEU A 403 29.05 -2.27 3.79
C LEU A 403 29.66 -0.88 3.91
N THR A 404 30.34 -0.41 2.86
CA THR A 404 31.13 0.84 2.90
C THR A 404 30.70 1.79 1.80
N ASP A 405 30.79 3.09 2.10
CA ASP A 405 30.47 4.18 1.16
C ASP A 405 31.26 5.44 1.52
N VAL A 406 32.59 5.32 1.50
CA VAL A 406 33.52 6.41 1.83
C VAL A 406 33.68 7.42 0.68
N GLY A 407 33.32 7.02 -0.55
CA GLY A 407 33.51 7.79 -1.78
C GLY A 407 34.94 7.71 -2.33
N SER A 408 35.15 8.04 -3.61
CA SER A 408 36.45 7.88 -4.30
C SER A 408 37.47 9.00 -4.04
N VAL A 409 37.49 9.62 -2.85
CA VAL A 409 38.32 10.81 -2.61
C VAL A 409 39.37 10.55 -1.53
N THR A 410 40.63 10.43 -1.96
CA THR A 410 41.82 10.69 -1.15
C THR A 410 41.69 12.06 -0.48
N ARG A 411 42.01 12.17 0.81
CA ARG A 411 41.91 13.36 1.69
C ARG A 411 42.56 14.68 1.19
N SER A 412 43.05 14.77 -0.05
CA SER A 412 43.96 15.82 -0.55
C SER A 412 43.46 16.67 -1.74
N GLY A 413 42.20 16.59 -2.17
CA GLY A 413 41.72 17.39 -3.33
C GLY A 413 40.35 18.03 -3.12
N SER A 414 40.20 19.29 -3.56
CA SER A 414 38.98 20.13 -3.44
C SER A 414 37.69 19.38 -3.75
N VAL A 415 36.84 19.18 -2.73
CA VAL A 415 35.54 18.53 -2.85
C VAL A 415 34.63 19.41 -3.72
N GLN A 416 34.19 18.92 -4.88
CA GLN A 416 33.03 19.51 -5.56
C GLN A 416 31.80 19.24 -4.69
N SER A 417 31.30 20.27 -3.99
CA SER A 417 30.08 20.18 -3.19
C SER A 417 28.87 20.58 -4.02
N LEU A 418 27.81 19.75 -4.01
CA LEU A 418 26.53 20.13 -4.61
C LEU A 418 25.66 20.80 -3.55
N LYS A 419 25.28 22.06 -3.77
CA LYS A 419 24.29 22.76 -2.94
C LYS A 419 22.88 22.27 -3.25
N THR A 420 22.19 21.71 -2.26
CA THR A 420 20.87 21.09 -2.48
C THR A 420 19.69 21.88 -1.92
N GLY A 421 19.95 23.05 -1.32
CA GLY A 421 18.94 23.89 -0.66
C GLY A 421 18.53 23.43 0.74
N VAL A 422 18.88 22.20 1.17
CA VAL A 422 18.67 21.68 2.54
C VAL A 422 19.94 21.05 3.13
N GLY A 423 21.10 21.37 2.53
CA GLY A 423 22.44 20.91 2.91
C GLY A 423 23.38 20.79 1.70
N GLU A 424 24.64 20.42 1.93
CA GLU A 424 25.64 20.17 0.88
C GLU A 424 25.88 18.66 0.73
N LEU A 425 25.86 18.13 -0.49
CA LEU A 425 26.29 16.75 -0.76
C LEU A 425 27.81 16.74 -0.93
N GLN A 426 28.49 15.93 -0.12
CA GLN A 426 29.92 15.70 -0.23
C GLN A 426 30.18 14.42 -1.04
N GLY A 427 30.85 14.56 -2.18
CA GLY A 427 31.30 13.44 -3.02
C GLY A 427 30.22 12.87 -3.93
N ASN A 428 30.20 13.28 -5.21
CA ASN A 428 29.22 12.84 -6.21
C ASN A 428 29.20 11.32 -6.50
N THR A 429 30.15 10.56 -5.96
CA THR A 429 30.24 9.09 -6.11
C THR A 429 29.59 8.31 -4.98
N ARG A 430 29.15 8.97 -3.89
CA ARG A 430 28.52 8.27 -2.75
C ARG A 430 27.13 7.77 -3.13
N PHE A 431 26.75 6.63 -2.57
CA PHE A 431 25.40 6.07 -2.75
C PHE A 431 24.45 6.51 -1.64
N TRP A 432 24.85 6.43 -0.37
CA TRP A 432 23.99 6.75 0.77
C TRP A 432 24.44 8.07 1.36
N HIS A 433 23.67 9.15 1.24
CA HIS A 433 24.07 10.47 1.75
C HIS A 433 23.47 10.76 3.13
N GLY A 434 24.28 11.28 4.06
CA GLY A 434 23.85 11.65 5.41
C GLY A 434 23.12 10.52 6.15
N LYS A 435 21.88 10.80 6.58
CA LYS A 435 21.01 9.89 7.35
C LYS A 435 20.65 8.60 6.62
N ASP A 436 20.91 8.54 5.33
CA ASP A 436 20.68 7.35 4.54
C ASP A 436 21.77 6.27 4.72
N TYR A 437 22.96 6.65 5.20
CA TYR A 437 23.96 5.68 5.64
C TYR A 437 23.70 5.35 7.11
N CYS A 438 23.16 4.16 7.34
CA CYS A 438 22.65 3.77 8.64
C CYS A 438 23.05 2.35 9.03
N ASN A 439 23.13 2.13 10.33
CA ASN A 439 23.16 0.81 10.94
C ASN A 439 22.27 0.89 12.19
N PHE A 440 21.02 0.44 12.08
CA PHE A 440 20.00 0.63 13.11
C PHE A 440 20.03 -0.41 14.23
N VAL A 441 20.89 -1.42 14.14
CA VAL A 441 21.26 -2.26 15.30
C VAL A 441 22.23 -1.49 16.19
N TYR A 442 23.20 -0.79 15.57
CA TYR A 442 24.19 0.02 16.26
C TYR A 442 23.62 1.30 16.86
N LYS A 443 22.83 2.06 16.09
CA LYS A 443 22.28 3.36 16.51
C LYS A 443 21.02 3.73 15.73
N ASP A 444 19.96 4.13 16.41
CA ASP A 444 18.74 4.61 15.78
C ASP A 444 18.92 6.02 15.18
N TRP A 445 18.05 6.39 14.23
CA TRP A 445 18.12 7.68 13.56
C TRP A 445 17.84 8.85 14.50
N ILE A 446 18.66 9.90 14.38
CA ILE A 446 18.53 11.14 15.15
C ILE A 446 18.52 12.36 14.25
N GLN A 447 17.96 13.48 14.72
CA GLN A 447 18.00 14.79 14.06
C GLN A 447 17.56 14.76 12.59
N LEU A 448 16.45 14.09 12.27
CA LEU A 448 15.98 13.87 10.88
C LEU A 448 15.80 15.16 10.07
N GLU A 449 15.70 16.33 10.72
CA GLU A 449 15.70 17.65 10.10
C GLU A 449 17.02 18.06 9.42
N LYS A 450 18.11 17.34 9.69
CA LYS A 450 19.41 17.47 9.02
C LYS A 450 19.68 16.23 8.16
N PRO A 451 19.15 16.17 6.92
CA PRO A 451 19.10 14.93 6.13
C PRO A 451 20.47 14.49 5.61
N PHE A 452 21.37 15.43 5.36
CA PHE A 452 22.67 15.17 4.74
C PHE A 452 23.84 15.11 5.73
N ASP A 453 23.56 15.26 7.03
CA ASP A 453 24.55 15.05 8.07
C ASP A 453 24.63 13.57 8.41
N ASP A 454 25.84 13.04 8.52
CA ASP A 454 26.05 11.69 9.04
C ASP A 454 25.79 11.66 10.55
N PHE A 455 25.19 10.57 11.03
CA PHE A 455 24.93 10.35 12.46
C PHE A 455 25.74 9.18 13.05
N ILE A 456 26.41 8.43 12.17
CA ILE A 456 27.40 7.39 12.45
C ILE A 456 28.67 7.68 11.62
N ASP A 457 29.83 7.34 12.15
CA ASP A 457 31.11 7.57 11.46
C ASP A 457 31.34 6.50 10.39
N ARG A 458 31.26 6.90 9.11
CA ARG A 458 31.43 6.01 7.95
C ARG A 458 32.81 5.36 7.84
N TYR A 459 33.84 5.96 8.43
CA TYR A 459 35.21 5.43 8.40
C TYR A 459 35.42 4.35 9.47
N GLN A 460 34.53 4.29 10.46
CA GLN A 460 34.63 3.36 11.59
C GLN A 460 33.57 2.26 11.55
N THR A 461 32.33 2.63 11.19
CA THR A 461 31.14 1.80 11.29
C THR A 461 30.61 1.46 9.90
N PRO A 462 30.54 0.17 9.52
CA PRO A 462 29.87 -0.23 8.27
C PRO A 462 28.37 0.06 8.34
N ARG A 463 27.78 0.44 7.22
CA ARG A 463 26.31 0.46 7.12
C ARG A 463 25.76 -0.96 7.20
N MET A 464 24.51 -1.09 7.60
CA MET A 464 23.81 -2.37 7.53
C MET A 464 23.05 -2.50 6.21
N PRO A 465 23.33 -3.53 5.39
CA PRO A 465 22.60 -3.78 4.16
C PRO A 465 21.11 -4.05 4.36
N TRP A 466 20.32 -3.73 3.35
CA TRP A 466 18.86 -3.88 3.36
C TRP A 466 18.43 -4.77 2.20
N HIS A 467 17.92 -5.96 2.53
CA HIS A 467 17.38 -6.91 1.56
C HIS A 467 15.86 -6.94 1.67
N ASP A 468 15.16 -6.66 0.58
CA ASP A 468 13.71 -6.48 0.59
C ASP A 468 13.09 -6.82 -0.76
N ILE A 469 11.77 -7.00 -0.78
CA ILE A 469 10.99 -7.38 -1.96
C ILE A 469 9.81 -6.42 -2.15
N ALA A 470 9.59 -6.02 -3.39
CA ALA A 470 8.41 -5.27 -3.80
C ALA A 470 7.86 -5.77 -5.13
N SER A 471 6.72 -5.23 -5.53
CA SER A 471 6.07 -5.52 -6.80
C SER A 471 5.39 -4.27 -7.36
N VAL A 472 5.17 -4.25 -8.67
CA VAL A 472 4.28 -3.30 -9.34
C VAL A 472 3.20 -4.08 -10.09
N VAL A 473 1.97 -3.56 -10.07
CA VAL A 473 0.81 -4.09 -10.79
C VAL A 473 0.10 -2.96 -11.52
N HIS A 474 -0.57 -3.29 -12.61
CA HIS A 474 -1.21 -2.32 -13.50
C HIS A 474 -2.73 -2.48 -13.58
N GLY A 475 -3.39 -1.50 -14.19
CA GLY A 475 -4.79 -1.57 -14.60
C GLY A 475 -5.75 -1.84 -13.45
N ARG A 476 -6.55 -2.92 -13.54
CA ARG A 476 -7.58 -3.23 -12.54
C ARG A 476 -7.00 -3.52 -11.16
N ALA A 477 -5.89 -4.25 -11.09
CA ALA A 477 -5.22 -4.51 -9.81
C ALA A 477 -4.70 -3.20 -9.17
N ALA A 478 -4.16 -2.28 -9.98
CA ALA A 478 -3.77 -0.96 -9.48
C ALA A 478 -4.96 -0.15 -8.94
N ARG A 479 -6.15 -0.26 -9.56
CA ARG A 479 -7.39 0.35 -9.05
C ARG A 479 -7.86 -0.27 -7.75
N ASP A 480 -7.68 -1.57 -7.56
CA ASP A 480 -7.98 -2.24 -6.29
C ASP A 480 -7.06 -1.72 -5.16
N VAL A 481 -5.77 -1.49 -5.43
CA VAL A 481 -4.84 -0.82 -4.48
C VAL A 481 -5.25 0.64 -4.24
N ALA A 482 -5.58 1.39 -5.30
CA ALA A 482 -6.06 2.78 -5.20
C ALA A 482 -7.33 2.87 -4.33
N ARG A 483 -8.25 1.93 -4.50
CA ARG A 483 -9.50 1.85 -3.76
C ARG A 483 -9.26 1.63 -2.26
N HIS A 484 -8.26 0.82 -1.90
CA HIS A 484 -7.82 0.68 -0.51
C HIS A 484 -7.32 2.02 0.07
N PHE A 485 -6.46 2.74 -0.66
CA PHE A 485 -6.01 4.08 -0.26
C PHE A 485 -7.18 5.05 -0.06
N ILE A 486 -8.08 5.12 -1.04
CA ILE A 486 -9.24 6.02 -1.04
C ILE A 486 -10.16 5.74 0.16
N GLN A 487 -10.39 4.47 0.48
CA GLN A 487 -11.18 4.07 1.64
C GLN A 487 -10.57 4.62 2.93
N ARG A 488 -9.26 4.43 3.13
CA ARG A 488 -8.54 4.91 4.32
C ARG A 488 -8.48 6.43 4.38
N TRP A 489 -8.19 7.10 3.28
CA TRP A 489 -8.18 8.56 3.19
C TRP A 489 -9.53 9.16 3.59
N ASN A 490 -10.61 8.68 2.97
CA ASN A 490 -11.96 9.16 3.23
C ASN A 490 -12.40 8.87 4.68
N PHE A 491 -12.01 7.71 5.23
CA PHE A 491 -12.23 7.39 6.64
C PHE A 491 -11.49 8.38 7.56
N THR A 492 -10.18 8.56 7.39
CA THR A 492 -9.36 9.47 8.21
C THR A 492 -9.86 10.91 8.13
N LYS A 493 -10.30 11.36 6.94
CA LYS A 493 -10.92 12.68 6.73
C LYS A 493 -12.12 12.91 7.64
N ILE A 494 -12.99 11.92 7.79
CA ILE A 494 -14.21 12.02 8.58
C ILE A 494 -13.90 11.94 10.07
N MET A 495 -13.01 11.03 10.44
CA MET A 495 -12.65 10.76 11.82
C MET A 495 -12.02 11.97 12.51
N LYS A 496 -11.19 12.73 11.78
CA LYS A 496 -10.36 13.78 12.39
C LYS A 496 -10.87 15.17 11.98
N PRO A 497 -11.40 15.99 12.92
CA PRO A 497 -11.95 17.31 12.62
C PRO A 497 -11.03 18.21 11.79
N LYS A 498 -9.71 18.20 12.06
CA LYS A 498 -8.69 18.97 11.31
C LYS A 498 -8.63 18.68 9.80
N TYR A 499 -9.09 17.49 9.38
CA TYR A 499 -9.10 17.08 7.97
C TYR A 499 -10.47 17.26 7.30
N ARG A 500 -11.50 17.69 8.04
CA ARG A 500 -12.86 17.88 7.47
C ARG A 500 -12.95 19.06 6.51
N SER A 501 -11.99 19.99 6.55
CA SER A 501 -11.89 21.11 5.60
C SER A 501 -11.92 20.67 4.13
N LEU A 502 -12.43 21.52 3.24
CA LEU A 502 -12.44 21.30 1.80
C LEU A 502 -11.03 21.23 1.19
N SER A 503 -10.02 21.76 1.88
CA SER A 503 -8.62 21.65 1.45
C SER A 503 -8.10 20.21 1.42
N TYR A 504 -8.75 19.28 2.12
CA TYR A 504 -8.54 17.84 1.97
C TYR A 504 -9.77 17.27 1.24
N PRO A 505 -9.72 17.01 -0.08
CA PRO A 505 -10.87 16.53 -0.82
C PRO A 505 -11.27 15.11 -0.40
N PHE A 506 -12.51 14.73 -0.66
CA PHE A 506 -12.86 13.30 -0.76
C PHE A 506 -12.28 12.76 -2.06
N LEU A 507 -11.72 11.56 -2.01
CA LEU A 507 -11.20 10.88 -3.20
C LEU A 507 -12.23 9.91 -3.77
N LEU A 508 -12.21 9.76 -5.09
CA LEU A 508 -13.13 8.90 -5.83
C LEU A 508 -12.34 7.80 -6.55
N PRO A 509 -12.81 6.55 -6.55
CA PRO A 509 -12.19 5.50 -7.35
C PRO A 509 -12.50 5.70 -8.83
N LYS A 510 -11.51 5.45 -9.70
CA LYS A 510 -11.77 5.26 -11.14
C LYS A 510 -12.48 3.93 -11.38
N SER A 511 -13.42 3.92 -12.32
CA SER A 511 -14.24 2.77 -12.70
C SER A 511 -13.41 1.63 -13.26
N HIS A 512 -13.67 0.35 -13.00
CA HIS A 512 -12.90 -0.74 -13.67
C HIS A 512 -13.06 -0.79 -15.20
N THR A 513 -14.01 -0.05 -15.78
CA THR A 513 -14.26 -0.03 -17.23
C THR A 513 -13.13 0.60 -18.04
N SER A 514 -12.50 1.67 -17.54
CA SER A 514 -11.37 2.34 -18.22
C SER A 514 -9.99 1.80 -17.78
N ALA A 515 -9.94 0.63 -17.14
CA ALA A 515 -8.72 0.15 -16.47
C ALA A 515 -7.66 -0.38 -17.44
N ASN A 516 -8.07 -0.68 -18.67
CA ASN A 516 -7.18 -1.19 -19.70
C ASN A 516 -6.48 -0.04 -20.45
N ASP A 517 -6.89 1.22 -20.24
CA ASP A 517 -6.29 2.41 -20.85
C ASP A 517 -5.03 2.82 -20.09
N LEU A 518 -3.97 2.01 -20.20
CA LEU A 518 -2.68 2.26 -19.55
C LEU A 518 -1.92 3.38 -20.29
N ARG A 519 -1.81 4.55 -19.64
CA ARG A 519 -1.01 5.67 -20.15
C ARG A 519 0.49 5.47 -19.96
N TYR A 520 0.87 4.67 -18.98
CA TYR A 520 2.25 4.29 -18.66
C TYR A 520 2.23 2.85 -18.13
N GLN A 521 3.20 2.06 -18.57
CA GLN A 521 3.46 0.72 -18.09
C GLN A 521 4.95 0.62 -17.78
N VAL A 522 5.27 0.06 -16.61
CA VAL A 522 6.66 -0.21 -16.22
C VAL A 522 7.25 -1.25 -17.20
N PRO A 523 8.49 -1.08 -17.69
CA PRO A 523 9.13 -2.05 -18.57
C PRO A 523 9.32 -3.41 -17.88
N ASP A 524 9.41 -4.46 -18.70
CA ASP A 524 9.69 -5.84 -18.27
C ASP A 524 8.61 -6.45 -17.34
N CYS A 525 7.34 -6.08 -17.56
CA CYS A 525 6.22 -6.75 -16.90
C CYS A 525 5.88 -8.08 -17.59
N VAL A 526 5.42 -9.03 -16.77
CA VAL A 526 4.84 -10.31 -17.20
C VAL A 526 3.36 -10.29 -16.86
N ASP A 527 2.52 -10.76 -17.78
CA ASP A 527 1.09 -10.86 -17.52
C ASP A 527 0.80 -12.03 -16.56
N ALA A 528 0.07 -11.72 -15.50
CA ALA A 528 -0.28 -12.70 -14.47
C ALA A 528 -1.69 -12.50 -13.96
N LYS A 529 -2.20 -13.50 -13.25
CA LYS A 529 -3.42 -13.39 -12.45
C LYS A 529 -3.07 -12.75 -11.11
N VAL A 530 -3.69 -11.62 -10.80
CA VAL A 530 -3.37 -10.80 -9.62
C VAL A 530 -4.61 -10.60 -8.76
N GLN A 531 -4.46 -10.75 -7.44
CA GLN A 531 -5.49 -10.37 -6.48
C GLN A 531 -4.86 -9.53 -5.35
N VAL A 532 -5.38 -8.32 -5.14
CA VAL A 532 -5.03 -7.48 -3.98
C VAL A 532 -5.76 -8.02 -2.76
N ARG A 533 -5.11 -8.06 -1.60
CA ARG A 533 -5.73 -8.58 -0.37
C ARG A 533 -5.21 -7.92 0.89
N ASN A 534 -6.03 -8.06 1.94
CA ASN A 534 -5.59 -7.84 3.31
C ASN A 534 -5.01 -9.18 3.84
N PRO A 535 -3.79 -9.22 4.42
CA PRO A 535 -3.07 -10.45 4.74
C PRO A 535 -3.76 -11.38 5.75
N ASN A 536 -4.75 -10.87 6.49
CA ASN A 536 -5.40 -11.54 7.64
C ASN A 536 -6.30 -12.73 7.28
N THR A 537 -6.23 -13.14 6.03
CA THR A 537 -7.04 -14.20 5.47
C THR A 537 -6.09 -15.34 5.15
N GLN A 538 -6.23 -16.45 5.87
CA GLN A 538 -5.29 -17.55 5.78
C GLN A 538 -5.28 -18.12 4.35
N VAL A 539 -4.10 -18.21 3.75
CA VAL A 539 -3.89 -18.95 2.50
C VAL A 539 -3.69 -20.41 2.89
N PRO A 540 -4.50 -21.36 2.40
CA PRO A 540 -4.21 -22.77 2.60
C PRO A 540 -2.85 -23.09 1.95
N LEU A 541 -1.89 -23.61 2.73
CA LEU A 541 -0.63 -24.13 2.20
C LEU A 541 -0.87 -25.52 1.56
N ASN A 542 -1.67 -25.57 0.49
CA ASN A 542 -1.96 -26.80 -0.27
C ASN A 542 -1.01 -26.97 -1.48
N TYR A 543 0.23 -26.49 -1.36
CA TYR A 543 1.23 -26.53 -2.44
C TYR A 543 1.90 -27.90 -2.52
N SER A 544 2.28 -28.36 -3.70
CA SER A 544 2.65 -29.76 -3.96
C SER A 544 4.14 -30.06 -3.74
N HIS A 545 5.04 -29.10 -3.93
CA HIS A 545 6.48 -29.38 -4.05
C HIS A 545 7.37 -28.54 -3.13
N LYS A 546 7.14 -27.23 -3.01
CA LYS A 546 7.95 -26.36 -2.16
C LYS A 546 7.27 -25.08 -1.71
N THR A 547 7.77 -24.51 -0.61
CA THR A 547 7.52 -23.13 -0.22
C THR A 547 8.81 -22.42 0.20
N GLU A 548 9.01 -21.19 -0.27
CA GLU A 548 10.11 -20.32 0.10
C GLU A 548 9.56 -19.09 0.81
N HIS A 549 9.97 -18.88 2.06
CA HIS A 549 9.56 -17.79 2.92
C HIS A 549 10.77 -16.89 3.19
N ILE A 550 10.77 -15.68 2.63
CA ILE A 550 11.75 -14.64 2.97
C ILE A 550 10.99 -13.56 3.75
N ASN A 551 11.17 -13.53 5.07
CA ASN A 551 10.36 -12.69 5.96
C ASN A 551 11.18 -12.07 7.11
N GLN A 552 10.89 -10.80 7.43
CA GLN A 552 11.51 -10.06 8.54
C GLN A 552 11.26 -10.69 9.93
N PHE A 553 10.06 -11.23 10.15
CA PHE A 553 9.71 -11.93 11.39
C PHE A 553 9.19 -13.32 11.07
N PHE A 554 9.39 -14.25 12.00
CA PHE A 554 8.90 -15.61 11.88
C PHE A 554 8.31 -16.08 13.21
N ILE A 555 7.24 -15.40 13.62
CA ILE A 555 6.51 -15.60 14.87
C ILE A 555 5.16 -16.26 14.56
N SER A 556 5.02 -17.53 14.91
CA SER A 556 3.83 -18.34 14.60
C SER A 556 3.69 -19.51 15.58
N CYS A 557 3.05 -20.60 15.13
CA CYS A 557 2.68 -21.78 15.91
C CYS A 557 1.75 -21.41 17.07
N ALA A 558 0.45 -21.47 16.78
CA ALA A 558 -0.58 -20.98 17.68
C ALA A 558 -0.64 -21.81 18.97
N ASP A 559 -0.49 -21.15 20.12
CA ASP A 559 -0.88 -21.72 21.43
C ASP A 559 -2.27 -21.25 21.88
N ASN A 560 -2.91 -20.37 21.08
CA ASN A 560 -4.17 -19.71 21.38
C ASN A 560 -4.16 -18.96 22.74
N LYS A 561 -2.97 -18.52 23.17
CA LYS A 561 -2.76 -17.73 24.39
C LYS A 561 -1.97 -16.45 24.08
N MET A 562 -0.76 -16.61 23.56
CA MET A 562 0.14 -15.51 23.21
C MET A 562 0.29 -15.34 21.69
N VAL A 563 0.23 -16.45 20.95
CA VAL A 563 0.33 -16.48 19.49
C VAL A 563 -0.88 -17.20 18.90
N TYR A 564 -1.48 -16.61 17.87
CA TYR A 564 -2.77 -17.04 17.31
C TYR A 564 -2.72 -17.41 15.82
N ASN A 565 -1.80 -16.81 15.05
CA ASN A 565 -1.67 -17.11 13.63
C ASN A 565 -1.14 -18.54 13.40
N LYS A 566 -1.62 -19.19 12.32
CA LYS A 566 -1.42 -20.62 12.05
C LYS A 566 -0.49 -20.90 10.86
N ILE A 567 0.44 -20.00 10.57
CA ILE A 567 1.36 -20.18 9.43
C ILE A 567 2.36 -21.31 9.73
N GLY A 568 2.96 -21.31 10.92
CA GLY A 568 3.85 -22.37 11.40
C GLY A 568 3.15 -23.71 11.51
N ASP A 569 1.91 -23.74 12.01
CA ASP A 569 1.09 -24.95 12.07
C ASP A 569 0.85 -25.54 10.68
N ALA A 570 0.51 -24.69 9.69
CA ALA A 570 0.31 -25.14 8.32
C ALA A 570 1.61 -25.65 7.66
N ILE A 571 2.78 -25.08 8.00
CA ILE A 571 4.09 -25.60 7.56
C ILE A 571 4.33 -26.99 8.14
N ILE A 572 4.10 -27.18 9.44
CA ILE A 572 4.24 -28.47 10.13
C ILE A 572 3.34 -29.51 9.47
N GLU A 573 2.03 -29.22 9.36
CA GLU A 573 1.05 -30.11 8.75
C GLU A 573 1.45 -30.52 7.32
N ARG A 574 1.96 -29.56 6.54
CA ARG A 574 2.36 -29.82 5.16
C ARG A 574 3.61 -30.68 5.04
N ILE A 575 4.61 -30.46 5.89
CA ILE A 575 5.82 -31.30 5.95
C ILE A 575 5.47 -32.71 6.41
N LEU A 576 4.67 -32.86 7.48
CA LEU A 576 4.22 -34.17 7.97
C LEU A 576 3.41 -34.93 6.92
N ARG A 577 2.61 -34.23 6.11
CA ARG A 577 1.94 -34.83 4.96
C ARG A 577 2.94 -35.32 3.91
N ALA A 578 3.94 -34.52 3.53
CA ALA A 578 4.97 -34.95 2.58
C ALA A 578 5.70 -36.20 3.07
N HIS A 579 6.08 -36.20 4.35
CA HIS A 579 6.77 -37.30 4.99
C HIS A 579 5.95 -38.60 4.95
N ARG A 580 4.68 -38.53 5.37
CA ARG A 580 3.75 -39.69 5.33
C ARG A 580 3.49 -40.19 3.91
N GLU A 581 3.47 -39.32 2.92
CA GLU A 581 3.29 -39.67 1.52
C GLU A 581 4.60 -40.12 0.83
N GLY A 582 5.74 -40.06 1.51
CA GLY A 582 7.05 -40.35 0.91
C GLY A 582 7.44 -39.38 -0.22
N LYS A 583 6.87 -38.17 -0.23
CA LYS A 583 7.10 -37.17 -1.28
C LYS A 583 8.20 -36.19 -0.89
N LYS A 584 8.98 -35.79 -1.89
CA LYS A 584 9.97 -34.72 -1.72
C LYS A 584 9.25 -33.37 -1.56
N TYR A 585 9.60 -32.67 -0.49
CA TYR A 585 9.07 -31.34 -0.20
C TYR A 585 10.13 -30.53 0.55
N ARG A 586 10.34 -29.27 0.16
CA ARG A 586 11.32 -28.38 0.80
C ARG A 586 10.69 -27.06 1.23
N VAL A 587 11.09 -26.60 2.42
CA VAL A 587 10.75 -25.30 2.97
C VAL A 587 12.04 -24.52 3.24
N TYR A 588 12.19 -23.39 2.56
CA TYR A 588 13.31 -22.47 2.75
C TYR A 588 12.83 -21.28 3.57
N VAL A 589 13.44 -21.03 4.74
CA VAL A 589 13.11 -19.87 5.58
C VAL A 589 14.35 -18.98 5.70
N VAL A 590 14.26 -17.77 5.14
CA VAL A 590 15.30 -16.74 5.24
C VAL A 590 14.75 -15.56 6.05
N THR A 591 15.43 -15.24 7.15
CA THR A 591 14.99 -14.26 8.16
C THR A 591 16.21 -13.51 8.70
N PRO A 592 16.09 -12.27 9.19
CA PRO A 592 17.27 -11.53 9.65
C PRO A 592 17.90 -12.24 10.85
N LEU A 593 19.24 -12.26 10.89
CA LEU A 593 19.99 -12.90 11.99
C LEU A 593 19.65 -12.28 13.34
N LEU A 594 19.39 -10.97 13.38
CA LEU A 594 18.92 -10.24 14.55
C LEU A 594 17.71 -9.38 14.20
N PRO A 595 16.74 -9.20 15.12
CA PRO A 595 15.69 -8.20 14.98
C PRO A 595 16.25 -6.80 14.78
N GLY A 596 15.50 -5.96 14.06
CA GLY A 596 15.94 -4.62 13.65
C GLY A 596 15.65 -3.54 14.69
N PHE A 597 16.22 -3.69 15.89
CA PHE A 597 16.07 -2.72 16.98
C PHE A 597 17.45 -2.32 17.49
N GLU A 598 17.58 -1.06 17.94
CA GLU A 598 18.80 -0.61 18.61
C GLU A 598 19.07 -1.46 19.85
N GLY A 599 20.30 -1.96 19.97
CA GLY A 599 20.72 -2.72 21.13
C GLY A 599 22.07 -3.37 20.92
N ASP A 600 22.96 -3.22 21.90
CA ASP A 600 24.28 -3.81 21.85
C ASP A 600 24.19 -5.34 22.03
N ILE A 601 24.30 -6.08 20.92
CA ILE A 601 24.27 -7.54 20.95
C ILE A 601 25.44 -8.12 21.75
N THR A 602 26.52 -7.36 21.96
CA THR A 602 27.66 -7.82 22.73
C THR A 602 27.34 -7.98 24.22
N THR A 603 26.34 -7.25 24.72
CA THR A 603 25.80 -7.42 26.08
C THR A 603 24.54 -8.28 26.11
N GLY A 604 24.26 -9.05 25.04
CA GLY A 604 23.06 -9.86 24.88
C GLY A 604 21.89 -9.13 24.19
N GLY A 605 22.07 -7.87 23.77
CA GLY A 605 21.06 -7.06 23.08
C GLY A 605 20.13 -6.26 24.00
N GLY A 606 19.30 -5.40 23.40
CA GLY A 606 18.26 -4.66 24.13
C GLY A 606 17.02 -5.51 24.44
N ASN A 607 16.21 -5.10 25.42
CA ASN A 607 14.99 -5.84 25.84
C ASN A 607 14.03 -6.12 24.67
N ALA A 608 13.82 -5.16 23.77
CA ALA A 608 12.96 -5.33 22.59
C ALA A 608 13.53 -6.37 21.61
N LEU A 609 14.84 -6.34 21.39
CA LEU A 609 15.56 -7.29 20.55
C LEU A 609 15.43 -8.71 21.12
N GLN A 610 15.66 -8.89 22.42
CA GLN A 610 15.52 -10.19 23.10
C GLN A 610 14.07 -10.71 23.06
N ALA A 611 13.08 -9.85 23.31
CA ALA A 611 11.67 -10.24 23.27
C ALA A 611 11.25 -10.79 21.90
N VAL A 612 11.68 -10.15 20.82
CA VAL A 612 11.40 -10.66 19.46
C VAL A 612 12.18 -11.94 19.17
N MET A 613 13.44 -12.03 19.59
CA MET A 613 14.23 -13.27 19.47
C MET A 613 13.54 -14.44 20.19
N HIS A 614 12.99 -14.22 21.38
CA HIS A 614 12.23 -15.23 22.12
C HIS A 614 11.14 -15.85 21.23
N PHE A 615 10.30 -15.02 20.61
CA PHE A 615 9.19 -15.50 19.79
C PHE A 615 9.61 -16.10 18.45
N ASN A 616 10.68 -15.61 17.83
CA ASN A 616 11.28 -16.25 16.66
C ASN A 616 11.76 -17.67 17.01
N TYR A 617 12.54 -17.81 18.09
CA TYR A 617 13.02 -19.12 18.52
C TYR A 617 11.90 -20.05 19.00
N ARG A 618 10.87 -19.50 19.67
CA ARG A 618 9.65 -20.26 20.05
C ARG A 618 8.99 -20.91 18.84
N THR A 619 8.98 -20.22 17.70
CA THR A 619 8.42 -20.73 16.46
C THR A 619 9.32 -21.79 15.82
N MET A 620 10.63 -21.54 15.78
CA MET A 620 11.58 -22.42 15.09
C MET A 620 11.88 -23.71 15.86
N ILE A 621 12.32 -23.62 17.12
CA ILE A 621 12.91 -24.76 17.85
C ILE A 621 12.61 -24.83 19.37
N ARG A 622 12.22 -23.73 20.03
CA ARG A 622 12.07 -23.69 21.48
C ARG A 622 10.64 -23.93 21.93
N GLY A 623 10.47 -24.95 22.78
CA GLY A 623 9.18 -25.30 23.36
C GLY A 623 8.35 -26.23 22.47
N GLU A 624 7.33 -26.83 23.08
CA GLU A 624 6.61 -27.96 22.48
C GLU A 624 5.83 -27.60 21.21
N HIS A 625 5.46 -26.34 21.03
CA HIS A 625 4.75 -25.86 19.84
C HIS A 625 5.67 -25.50 18.67
N SER A 626 6.98 -25.54 18.83
CA SER A 626 7.91 -25.15 17.78
C SER A 626 7.88 -26.13 16.59
N ILE A 627 8.21 -25.63 15.40
CA ILE A 627 8.24 -26.44 14.17
C ILE A 627 9.16 -27.64 14.34
N ILE A 628 10.41 -27.42 14.75
CA ILE A 628 11.38 -28.51 14.88
C ILE A 628 10.95 -29.50 15.97
N SER A 629 10.42 -29.04 17.12
CA SER A 629 9.95 -29.95 18.17
C SER A 629 8.78 -30.81 17.72
N GLN A 630 7.84 -30.27 16.93
CA GLN A 630 6.71 -31.03 16.39
C GLN A 630 7.14 -32.02 15.31
N LEU A 631 8.04 -31.62 14.41
CA LEU A 631 8.57 -32.53 13.39
C LEU A 631 9.40 -33.65 14.01
N LYS A 632 10.29 -33.36 14.96
CA LYS A 632 11.12 -34.37 15.64
C LYS A 632 10.30 -35.48 16.30
N LYS A 633 9.12 -35.18 16.83
CA LYS A 633 8.23 -36.20 17.42
C LYS A 633 7.77 -37.26 16.42
N GLU A 634 7.63 -36.89 15.16
CA GLU A 634 7.04 -37.75 14.12
C GLU A 634 8.09 -38.35 13.17
N MET A 635 9.27 -37.72 13.02
CA MET A 635 10.28 -38.14 12.05
C MET A 635 11.73 -38.12 12.57
N ASP A 636 11.94 -37.99 13.88
CA ASP A 636 13.25 -37.80 14.50
C ASP A 636 14.05 -36.73 13.75
N ASP A 637 15.35 -36.94 13.51
CA ASP A 637 16.24 -35.99 12.83
C ASP A 637 16.02 -35.88 11.30
N HIS A 638 15.07 -36.61 10.72
CA HIS A 638 14.75 -36.50 9.30
C HIS A 638 14.10 -35.16 8.93
N TRP A 639 13.68 -34.34 9.91
CA TRP A 639 13.13 -32.99 9.69
C TRP A 639 14.10 -32.10 8.88
N MET A 640 15.42 -32.31 9.03
CA MET A 640 16.45 -31.54 8.31
C MET A 640 16.35 -31.71 6.79
N ASN A 641 15.70 -32.79 6.31
CA ASN A 641 15.45 -32.97 4.89
C ASN A 641 14.31 -32.07 4.38
N TYR A 642 13.45 -31.52 5.24
CA TYR A 642 12.25 -30.82 4.77
C TYR A 642 12.30 -29.32 4.97
N ILE A 643 13.05 -28.82 5.96
CA ILE A 643 13.08 -27.40 6.29
C ILE A 643 14.49 -26.92 6.65
N SER A 644 14.84 -25.73 6.15
CA SER A 644 16.10 -25.04 6.45
C SER A 644 15.84 -23.60 6.90
N PHE A 645 16.46 -23.20 8.02
CA PHE A 645 16.45 -21.84 8.52
C PHE A 645 17.81 -21.18 8.25
N ALA A 646 17.78 -20.02 7.60
CA ALA A 646 18.97 -19.28 7.22
C ALA A 646 18.81 -17.77 7.47
N GLY A 647 19.95 -17.09 7.56
CA GLY A 647 20.05 -15.63 7.51
C GLY A 647 21.04 -15.20 6.43
N LEU A 648 21.30 -13.91 6.34
CA LEU A 648 22.21 -13.33 5.36
C LEU A 648 23.32 -12.52 6.07
N ARG A 649 24.56 -12.65 5.60
CA ARG A 649 25.73 -11.92 6.13
C ARG A 649 26.74 -11.64 5.01
N THR A 650 27.38 -10.48 5.10
CA THR A 650 28.47 -10.10 4.19
C THR A 650 29.68 -9.54 4.94
N HIS A 651 30.75 -9.27 4.22
CA HIS A 651 31.98 -8.66 4.73
C HIS A 651 32.59 -7.71 3.72
N ALA A 652 33.46 -6.82 4.21
CA ALA A 652 34.21 -5.89 3.40
C ALA A 652 35.51 -5.49 4.11
N GLU A 653 36.33 -4.72 3.41
CA GLU A 653 37.42 -3.96 4.01
C GLU A 653 36.96 -2.51 4.24
N LEU A 654 37.21 -1.99 5.43
CA LEU A 654 36.93 -0.60 5.82
C LEU A 654 38.17 -0.01 6.49
N GLU A 655 38.81 0.97 5.83
CA GLU A 655 40.05 1.61 6.30
C GLU A 655 41.12 0.58 6.71
N GLY A 656 41.37 -0.42 5.86
CA GLY A 656 42.35 -1.49 6.09
C GLY A 656 41.93 -2.55 7.11
N ARG A 657 40.73 -2.46 7.70
CA ARG A 657 40.19 -3.45 8.65
C ARG A 657 39.14 -4.32 7.98
N LEU A 658 39.20 -5.63 8.21
CA LEU A 658 38.11 -6.51 7.82
C LEU A 658 36.91 -6.28 8.75
N VAL A 659 35.74 -6.03 8.16
CA VAL A 659 34.48 -5.83 8.87
C VAL A 659 33.41 -6.78 8.32
N THR A 660 32.46 -7.16 9.17
CA THR A 660 31.29 -7.95 8.78
C THR A 660 30.03 -7.32 9.36
N GLU A 661 28.92 -7.45 8.64
CA GLU A 661 27.59 -7.12 9.14
C GLU A 661 26.56 -8.08 8.54
N LEU A 662 25.47 -8.32 9.28
CA LEU A 662 24.30 -9.02 8.76
C LEU A 662 23.65 -8.20 7.64
N ILE A 663 23.10 -8.87 6.64
CA ILE A 663 22.22 -8.23 5.67
C ILE A 663 20.81 -8.31 6.25
N TYR A 664 20.18 -7.15 6.46
CA TYR A 664 18.89 -7.11 7.10
C TYR A 664 17.79 -7.53 6.13
N VAL A 665 17.24 -8.72 6.36
CA VAL A 665 16.10 -9.25 5.60
C VAL A 665 14.83 -8.55 6.07
N HIS A 666 14.38 -7.55 5.32
CA HIS A 666 13.12 -6.85 5.55
C HIS A 666 11.98 -7.36 4.65
N SER A 667 12.28 -8.24 3.69
CA SER A 667 11.29 -8.83 2.77
C SER A 667 10.05 -9.36 3.50
N LYS A 668 8.90 -9.35 2.80
CA LYS A 668 7.69 -10.10 3.20
C LYS A 668 7.13 -10.85 1.99
N MET A 669 7.77 -11.98 1.68
CA MET A 669 7.49 -12.73 0.46
C MET A 669 7.25 -14.21 0.76
N LEU A 670 6.36 -14.83 -0.03
CA LEU A 670 6.21 -16.27 -0.18
C LEU A 670 6.27 -16.62 -1.67
N ILE A 671 7.07 -17.63 -2.03
CA ILE A 671 7.01 -18.29 -3.34
C ILE A 671 6.60 -19.75 -3.12
N ALA A 672 5.65 -20.24 -3.91
CA ALA A 672 5.20 -21.63 -3.87
C ALA A 672 5.22 -22.25 -5.26
N ASP A 673 5.81 -23.45 -5.34
CA ASP A 673 5.88 -24.31 -6.54
C ASP A 673 6.35 -23.60 -7.84
N ASP A 674 7.14 -22.52 -7.74
CA ASP A 674 7.52 -21.67 -8.90
C ASP A 674 6.30 -21.26 -9.76
N ASN A 675 5.13 -21.04 -9.15
CA ASN A 675 3.88 -20.66 -9.84
C ASN A 675 3.09 -19.56 -9.10
N THR A 676 3.25 -19.47 -7.78
CA THR A 676 2.47 -18.54 -6.97
C THR A 676 3.38 -17.73 -6.08
N VAL A 677 3.20 -16.41 -6.10
CA VAL A 677 3.96 -15.46 -5.31
C VAL A 677 3.02 -14.60 -4.47
N ILE A 678 3.39 -14.36 -3.21
CA ILE A 678 2.76 -13.33 -2.38
C ILE A 678 3.84 -12.31 -2.03
N ILE A 679 3.58 -11.03 -2.33
CA ILE A 679 4.44 -9.89 -1.98
C ILE A 679 3.59 -8.85 -1.26
N GLY A 680 4.09 -8.27 -0.18
CA GLY A 680 3.36 -7.23 0.55
C GLY A 680 4.17 -6.63 1.70
N SER A 681 3.45 -6.04 2.65
CA SER A 681 4.02 -5.44 3.86
C SER A 681 3.95 -6.36 5.10
N ALA A 682 3.25 -7.49 4.98
CA ALA A 682 2.81 -8.32 6.09
C ALA A 682 3.88 -9.29 6.61
N ASN A 683 4.31 -9.10 7.85
CA ASN A 683 5.24 -10.00 8.50
C ASN A 683 4.56 -11.32 8.92
N ILE A 684 5.32 -12.41 9.07
CA ILE A 684 4.80 -13.63 9.71
C ILE A 684 4.81 -13.40 11.22
N ASN A 685 3.77 -12.74 11.71
CA ASN A 685 3.46 -12.49 13.12
C ASN A 685 1.96 -12.14 13.27
N ASP A 686 1.44 -12.15 14.49
CA ASP A 686 0.04 -11.80 14.77
C ASP A 686 -0.27 -10.33 14.48
N ARG A 687 0.69 -9.43 14.72
CA ARG A 687 0.58 -8.00 14.39
C ARG A 687 0.14 -7.76 12.95
N SER A 688 0.72 -8.47 11.99
CA SER A 688 0.40 -8.33 10.57
C SER A 688 -0.70 -9.29 10.08
N MET A 689 -0.90 -10.45 10.74
CA MET A 689 -1.76 -11.53 10.22
C MET A 689 -3.15 -11.62 10.86
N LEU A 690 -3.44 -10.93 11.97
CA LEU A 690 -4.77 -10.99 12.62
C LEU A 690 -5.77 -9.96 12.11
N GLY A 691 -5.30 -8.84 11.57
CA GLY A 691 -6.13 -7.79 10.97
C GLY A 691 -6.87 -6.86 11.89
N LYS A 692 -6.91 -7.19 13.17
CA LYS A 692 -7.38 -6.31 14.24
C LYS A 692 -6.25 -5.43 14.80
N ARG A 693 -5.01 -5.64 14.32
CA ARG A 693 -3.77 -4.98 14.75
C ARG A 693 -3.29 -4.00 13.68
N ASP A 694 -2.12 -4.21 13.09
CA ASP A 694 -1.58 -3.31 12.07
C ASP A 694 -2.38 -3.42 10.76
N SER A 695 -2.48 -2.31 10.02
CA SER A 695 -2.98 -2.39 8.64
C SER A 695 -1.85 -2.75 7.70
N GLU A 696 -2.15 -3.68 6.80
CA GLU A 696 -1.19 -4.27 5.87
C GLU A 696 -1.85 -4.46 4.50
N VAL A 697 -1.03 -4.66 3.48
CA VAL A 697 -1.49 -4.97 2.12
C VAL A 697 -0.56 -6.00 1.48
N ALA A 698 -1.13 -6.88 0.65
CA ALA A 698 -0.36 -7.80 -0.17
C ALA A 698 -1.03 -8.00 -1.53
N VAL A 699 -0.24 -8.41 -2.51
CA VAL A 699 -0.70 -8.97 -3.78
C VAL A 699 -0.35 -10.45 -3.83
N ILE A 700 -1.30 -11.28 -4.24
CA ILE A 700 -1.02 -12.64 -4.70
C ILE A 700 -0.98 -12.62 -6.23
N ILE A 701 0.07 -13.21 -6.78
CA ILE A 701 0.38 -13.27 -8.20
C ILE A 701 0.49 -14.75 -8.56
N GLU A 702 -0.39 -15.20 -9.45
CA GLU A 702 -0.40 -16.55 -9.98
C GLU A 702 -0.07 -16.47 -11.47
N ASP A 703 0.93 -17.23 -11.88
CA ASP A 703 1.40 -17.22 -13.25
C ASP A 703 0.34 -17.77 -14.22
N SER A 704 0.01 -16.96 -15.22
CA SER A 704 -0.83 -17.36 -16.35
C SER A 704 0.00 -18.02 -17.46
N GLU A 705 1.23 -17.56 -17.66
CA GLU A 705 2.18 -18.13 -18.62
C GLU A 705 3.07 -19.20 -17.97
N LYS A 706 3.28 -20.30 -18.69
CA LYS A 706 4.11 -21.43 -18.26
C LYS A 706 5.37 -21.54 -19.11
N VAL A 707 6.46 -21.90 -18.47
CA VAL A 707 7.77 -22.14 -19.08
C VAL A 707 8.33 -23.48 -18.63
N ALA A 708 9.06 -24.14 -19.52
CA ALA A 708 9.73 -25.40 -19.21
C ALA A 708 10.75 -25.20 -18.09
N SER A 709 10.73 -26.11 -17.11
CA SER A 709 11.57 -26.11 -15.91
C SER A 709 11.74 -27.55 -15.41
N VAL A 710 12.35 -27.71 -14.24
CA VAL A 710 12.62 -29.00 -13.61
C VAL A 710 12.23 -28.97 -12.15
N MET A 711 11.63 -30.06 -11.66
CA MET A 711 11.24 -30.24 -10.26
C MET A 711 11.50 -31.70 -9.85
N ASP A 712 12.48 -31.91 -8.96
CA ASP A 712 13.00 -33.24 -8.59
C ASP A 712 13.47 -34.11 -9.77
N GLY A 713 14.22 -33.50 -10.70
CA GLY A 713 14.73 -34.13 -11.92
C GLY A 713 13.67 -34.47 -12.96
N GLN A 714 12.39 -34.16 -12.70
CA GLN A 714 11.29 -34.36 -13.65
C GLN A 714 11.00 -33.07 -14.41
N GLU A 715 10.55 -33.19 -15.66
CA GLU A 715 10.01 -32.06 -16.42
C GLU A 715 8.87 -31.39 -15.65
N TYR A 716 8.91 -30.07 -15.58
CA TYR A 716 7.95 -29.27 -14.83
C TYR A 716 7.59 -27.99 -15.58
N GLU A 717 6.31 -27.61 -15.57
CA GLU A 717 5.85 -26.34 -16.11
C GLU A 717 5.77 -25.29 -15.01
N ALA A 718 6.81 -24.46 -14.92
CA ALA A 718 6.86 -23.38 -13.95
C ALA A 718 6.18 -22.12 -14.49
N GLY A 719 5.71 -21.26 -13.60
CA GLY A 719 5.28 -19.91 -13.92
C GLY A 719 6.45 -18.99 -14.22
N ALA A 720 6.36 -18.18 -15.28
CA ALA A 720 7.44 -17.29 -15.70
C ALA A 720 7.83 -16.26 -14.62
N TYR A 721 6.86 -15.60 -13.99
CA TYR A 721 7.06 -14.61 -12.94
C TYR A 721 7.69 -15.23 -11.69
N ALA A 722 7.09 -16.29 -11.16
CA ALA A 722 7.54 -16.95 -9.94
C ALA A 722 8.91 -17.61 -10.10
N LEU A 723 9.15 -18.29 -11.22
CA LEU A 723 10.44 -18.91 -11.53
C LEU A 723 11.56 -17.87 -11.58
N GLN A 724 11.36 -16.77 -12.32
CA GLN A 724 12.39 -15.75 -12.49
C GLN A 724 12.72 -15.04 -11.17
N LEU A 725 11.69 -14.72 -10.37
CA LEU A 725 11.89 -14.14 -9.04
C LEU A 725 12.70 -15.08 -8.14
N ARG A 726 12.32 -16.36 -8.09
CA ARG A 726 13.02 -17.36 -7.29
C ARG A 726 14.46 -17.54 -7.74
N LEU A 727 14.71 -17.59 -9.04
CA LEU A 727 16.06 -17.65 -9.60
C LEU A 727 16.88 -16.43 -9.21
N GLU A 728 16.30 -15.22 -9.25
CA GLU A 728 17.01 -14.00 -8.87
C GLU A 728 17.35 -13.96 -7.37
N CYS A 729 16.42 -14.39 -6.51
CA CYS A 729 16.67 -14.58 -5.07
C CYS A 729 17.82 -15.56 -4.85
N PHE A 730 17.77 -16.74 -5.46
CA PHE A 730 18.81 -17.77 -5.32
C PHE A 730 20.17 -17.31 -5.87
N ARG A 731 20.22 -16.66 -7.04
CA ARG A 731 21.46 -16.09 -7.59
C ARG A 731 22.07 -15.08 -6.64
N THR A 732 21.24 -14.21 -6.05
CA THR A 732 21.72 -13.17 -5.13
C THR A 732 22.28 -13.80 -3.85
N ILE A 733 21.53 -14.68 -3.18
CA ILE A 733 21.93 -15.19 -1.86
C ILE A 733 22.98 -16.31 -1.92
N LEU A 734 23.07 -17.07 -3.02
CA LEU A 734 24.05 -18.16 -3.20
C LEU A 734 25.30 -17.72 -4.00
N GLY A 735 25.33 -16.51 -4.54
CA GLY A 735 26.44 -16.02 -5.38
C GLY A 735 26.40 -16.57 -6.81
N GLY A 736 25.22 -16.93 -7.32
CA GLY A 736 25.04 -17.39 -8.70
C GLY A 736 25.27 -16.30 -9.76
N HIS A 737 25.26 -15.01 -9.36
CA HIS A 737 25.64 -13.90 -10.25
C HIS A 737 27.15 -13.84 -10.53
N THR A 738 27.98 -14.28 -9.59
CA THR A 738 29.44 -14.28 -9.73
C THR A 738 29.98 -15.63 -10.17
N ASP A 739 29.29 -16.72 -9.85
CA ASP A 739 29.72 -18.05 -10.22
C ASP A 739 28.56 -18.87 -10.82
N THR A 740 28.56 -18.90 -12.16
CA THR A 740 27.56 -19.55 -13.01
C THR A 740 27.60 -21.07 -12.95
N SER A 741 28.54 -21.68 -12.22
CA SER A 741 28.60 -23.13 -12.02
C SER A 741 27.55 -23.65 -11.02
N ILE A 742 26.94 -22.77 -10.21
CA ILE A 742 25.81 -23.19 -9.36
C ILE A 742 24.60 -23.46 -10.26
N ASP A 743 24.16 -24.72 -10.26
CA ASP A 743 22.89 -25.11 -10.84
C ASP A 743 21.73 -24.72 -9.90
N LEU A 744 20.87 -23.82 -10.39
CA LEU A 744 19.70 -23.31 -9.68
C LEU A 744 18.39 -23.77 -10.32
N SER A 745 18.43 -24.65 -11.31
CA SER A 745 17.24 -24.99 -12.10
C SER A 745 16.19 -25.71 -11.24
N ASP A 746 16.61 -26.78 -10.55
CA ASP A 746 15.76 -27.61 -9.69
C ASP A 746 15.88 -27.23 -8.20
N PRO A 747 14.84 -26.60 -7.63
CA PRO A 747 14.86 -26.08 -6.27
C PRO A 747 14.58 -27.13 -5.19
N ILE A 748 14.32 -28.40 -5.52
CA ILE A 748 14.02 -29.44 -4.51
C ILE A 748 14.91 -30.66 -4.56
N SER A 749 15.66 -30.86 -5.65
CA SER A 749 16.62 -31.96 -5.79
C SER A 749 17.54 -32.09 -4.57
N ASP A 750 17.95 -33.32 -4.27
CA ASP A 750 18.87 -33.59 -3.16
C ASP A 750 20.23 -32.91 -3.41
N ARG A 751 20.69 -32.88 -4.66
CA ARG A 751 21.90 -32.17 -5.08
C ARG A 751 21.82 -30.68 -4.73
N PHE A 752 20.77 -29.99 -5.16
CA PHE A 752 20.60 -28.57 -4.83
C PHE A 752 20.48 -28.36 -3.31
N TYR A 753 19.57 -29.09 -2.66
CA TYR A 753 19.27 -28.87 -1.24
C TYR A 753 20.49 -29.15 -0.35
N LYS A 754 21.17 -30.29 -0.54
CA LYS A 754 22.27 -30.72 0.32
C LYS A 754 23.59 -30.09 -0.09
N GLU A 755 23.97 -30.18 -1.36
CA GLU A 755 25.32 -29.82 -1.83
C GLU A 755 25.48 -28.34 -2.17
N VAL A 756 24.37 -27.64 -2.47
CA VAL A 756 24.39 -26.19 -2.75
C VAL A 756 23.89 -25.42 -1.55
N TRP A 757 22.62 -25.57 -1.17
CA TRP A 757 21.98 -24.74 -0.14
C TRP A 757 22.58 -24.98 1.25
N MET A 758 22.49 -26.21 1.77
CA MET A 758 22.94 -26.53 3.13
C MET A 758 24.45 -26.40 3.27
N THR A 759 25.24 -26.89 2.30
CA THR A 759 26.70 -26.73 2.30
C THR A 759 27.12 -25.25 2.28
N THR A 760 26.49 -24.40 1.47
CA THR A 760 26.83 -22.96 1.44
C THR A 760 26.49 -22.29 2.76
N ALA A 761 25.29 -22.53 3.29
CA ALA A 761 24.85 -21.97 4.57
C ALA A 761 25.78 -22.36 5.73
N GLY A 762 26.13 -23.64 5.85
CA GLY A 762 27.02 -24.15 6.89
C GLY A 762 28.46 -23.65 6.73
N ARG A 763 29.04 -23.75 5.52
CA ARG A 763 30.40 -23.28 5.24
C ARG A 763 30.56 -21.79 5.57
N ASN A 764 29.63 -20.97 5.08
CA ASN A 764 29.71 -19.53 5.30
C ASN A 764 29.58 -19.17 6.79
N ALA A 765 28.65 -19.81 7.51
CA ALA A 765 28.50 -19.61 8.96
C ALA A 765 29.80 -19.93 9.71
N THR A 766 30.40 -21.11 9.46
CA THR A 766 31.67 -21.51 10.09
C THR A 766 32.80 -20.54 9.79
N ILE A 767 32.93 -20.05 8.54
CA ILE A 767 33.96 -19.09 8.17
C ILE A 767 33.75 -17.76 8.89
N TYR A 768 32.52 -17.22 8.90
CA TYR A 768 32.24 -15.95 9.58
C TYR A 768 32.48 -16.03 11.09
N GLU A 769 32.08 -17.13 11.74
CA GLU A 769 32.37 -17.38 13.16
C GLU A 769 33.88 -17.47 13.44
N LYS A 770 34.63 -18.16 12.58
CA LYS A 770 36.09 -18.31 12.71
C LYS A 770 36.82 -16.98 12.52
N VAL A 771 36.44 -16.22 11.50
CA VAL A 771 37.14 -14.99 11.10
C VAL A 771 36.79 -13.82 12.00
N PHE A 772 35.49 -13.61 12.24
CA PHE A 772 35.01 -12.41 12.94
C PHE A 772 34.53 -12.67 14.34
N ARG A 773 34.23 -13.92 14.71
CA ARG A 773 33.53 -14.25 15.96
C ARG A 773 32.26 -13.41 16.11
N CYS A 774 31.50 -13.31 15.01
CA CYS A 774 30.30 -12.50 14.94
C CYS A 774 29.13 -13.15 15.69
N LEU A 775 28.20 -12.32 16.18
CA LEU A 775 26.95 -12.74 16.80
C LEU A 775 25.79 -12.55 15.82
N PRO A 776 24.70 -13.33 15.95
CA PRO A 776 24.50 -14.46 16.87
C PRO A 776 25.28 -15.71 16.42
N SER A 777 25.53 -16.64 17.35
CA SER A 777 26.26 -17.91 17.09
C SER A 777 25.74 -19.05 17.97
N SER A 778 25.63 -20.26 17.43
CA SER A 778 25.26 -21.46 18.22
C SER A 778 26.33 -21.85 19.24
N LEU A 779 27.53 -21.27 19.17
CA LEU A 779 28.61 -21.48 20.16
C LEU A 779 28.38 -20.71 21.48
N VAL A 780 27.33 -19.89 21.56
CA VAL A 780 27.02 -19.05 22.72
C VAL A 780 25.59 -19.32 23.18
N ARG A 781 25.43 -20.17 24.20
CA ARG A 781 24.12 -20.61 24.72
C ARG A 781 23.66 -19.85 25.95
N ASN A 782 24.58 -19.18 26.65
CA ASN A 782 24.31 -18.37 27.84
C ASN A 782 25.22 -17.13 27.92
N MET A 783 24.97 -16.26 28.89
CA MET A 783 25.73 -15.01 29.07
C MET A 783 27.20 -15.24 29.46
N ALA A 784 27.51 -16.30 30.21
CA ALA A 784 28.90 -16.62 30.56
C ALA A 784 29.69 -17.07 29.32
N GLU A 785 29.07 -17.88 28.46
CA GLU A 785 29.64 -18.26 27.17
C GLU A 785 29.79 -17.04 26.25
N LEU A 786 28.89 -16.05 26.32
CA LEU A 786 28.98 -14.80 25.55
C LEU A 786 30.23 -13.99 25.93
N GLU A 787 30.43 -13.77 27.23
CA GLU A 787 31.62 -13.08 27.77
C GLU A 787 32.91 -13.82 27.38
N GLN A 788 32.95 -15.15 27.56
CA GLN A 788 34.10 -15.95 27.17
C GLN A 788 34.33 -15.89 25.66
N TYR A 789 33.27 -15.92 24.86
CA TYR A 789 33.36 -15.90 23.41
C TYR A 789 33.96 -14.59 22.89
N GLN A 790 33.61 -13.46 23.50
CA GLN A 790 34.12 -12.13 23.16
C GLN A 790 35.53 -11.87 23.67
N SER A 791 35.93 -12.48 24.79
CA SER A 791 37.29 -12.32 25.34
C SER A 791 38.39 -12.81 24.39
N LYS A 792 38.04 -13.67 23.42
CA LYS A 792 38.97 -14.20 22.42
C LYS A 792 38.82 -13.45 21.10
N PRO A 793 39.91 -12.91 20.53
CA PRO A 793 39.85 -12.26 19.22
C PRO A 793 39.66 -13.26 18.08
N GLY A 794 39.02 -12.83 16.99
CA GLY A 794 38.88 -13.60 15.75
C GLY A 794 40.13 -13.53 14.86
N LEU A 795 40.16 -14.31 13.76
CA LEU A 795 41.28 -14.23 12.80
C LEU A 795 41.45 -12.84 12.20
N ALA A 796 40.36 -12.11 11.98
CA ALA A 796 40.42 -10.74 11.45
C ALA A 796 41.30 -9.79 12.29
N GLN A 797 41.48 -10.08 13.59
CA GLN A 797 42.31 -9.30 14.50
C GLN A 797 43.67 -9.94 14.80
N THR A 798 43.80 -11.25 14.61
CA THR A 798 45.01 -12.01 15.02
C THR A 798 45.91 -12.42 13.86
N ASP A 799 45.34 -12.68 12.68
CA ASP A 799 46.05 -13.13 11.48
C ASP A 799 45.27 -12.71 10.22
N LEU A 800 45.57 -11.50 9.73
CA LEU A 800 44.86 -10.89 8.61
C LEU A 800 45.01 -11.70 7.31
N ALA A 801 46.20 -12.25 7.04
CA ALA A 801 46.46 -13.00 5.81
C ALA A 801 45.61 -14.29 5.78
N ARG A 802 45.57 -15.02 6.89
CA ARG A 802 44.74 -16.22 7.02
C ARG A 802 43.25 -15.87 7.02
N ALA A 803 42.85 -14.76 7.63
CA ALA A 803 41.48 -14.28 7.57
C ALA A 803 41.03 -14.05 6.12
N GLN A 804 41.85 -13.36 5.32
CA GLN A 804 41.56 -13.13 3.90
C GLN A 804 41.50 -14.44 3.10
N GLU A 805 42.37 -15.41 3.39
CA GLU A 805 42.33 -16.72 2.73
C GLU A 805 41.03 -17.48 3.04
N GLU A 806 40.56 -17.47 4.29
CA GLU A 806 39.28 -18.09 4.66
C GLU A 806 38.09 -17.37 4.00
N LEU A 807 38.12 -16.03 3.95
CA LEU A 807 37.04 -15.24 3.35
C LEU A 807 36.90 -15.46 1.84
N ARG A 808 37.97 -15.77 1.12
CA ARG A 808 37.91 -16.15 -0.31
C ARG A 808 37.08 -17.41 -0.57
N LYS A 809 36.82 -18.22 0.46
CA LYS A 809 35.99 -19.44 0.36
C LYS A 809 34.49 -19.15 0.55
N ILE A 810 34.13 -17.93 0.97
CA ILE A 810 32.73 -17.50 1.06
C ILE A 810 32.14 -17.43 -0.35
N ARG A 811 30.90 -17.91 -0.50
CA ARG A 811 30.13 -17.79 -1.74
C ARG A 811 28.72 -17.34 -1.39
N GLY A 812 28.25 -16.27 -2.03
CA GLY A 812 26.98 -15.64 -1.70
C GLY A 812 26.94 -15.07 -0.27
N PHE A 813 25.72 -14.89 0.22
CA PHE A 813 25.43 -14.27 1.53
C PHE A 813 24.76 -15.22 2.51
N LEU A 814 24.27 -16.37 2.04
CA LEU A 814 23.52 -17.32 2.85
C LEU A 814 24.38 -17.87 4.00
N VAL A 815 23.86 -17.82 5.22
CA VAL A 815 24.45 -18.44 6.42
C VAL A 815 23.39 -19.24 7.17
N GLN A 816 23.79 -20.36 7.77
CA GLN A 816 22.92 -21.16 8.62
C GLN A 816 22.44 -20.33 9.83
N PHE A 817 21.15 -20.40 10.16
CA PHE A 817 20.61 -19.68 11.31
C PHE A 817 21.06 -20.34 12.63
N PRO A 818 21.61 -19.59 13.61
CA PRO A 818 22.10 -20.15 14.87
C PRO A 818 20.95 -20.43 15.83
N LEU A 819 20.44 -21.67 15.79
CA LEU A 819 19.27 -22.10 16.57
C LEU A 819 19.53 -22.17 18.09
N ASP A 820 20.78 -22.33 18.51
CA ASP A 820 21.17 -22.53 19.91
C ASP A 820 21.63 -21.25 20.62
N PHE A 821 21.68 -20.11 19.91
CA PHE A 821 22.17 -18.85 20.48
C PHE A 821 21.31 -18.38 21.66
N LEU A 822 21.90 -18.22 22.84
CA LEU A 822 21.20 -17.88 24.09
C LEU A 822 20.04 -18.83 24.40
N SER A 823 20.19 -20.12 24.09
CA SER A 823 19.19 -21.17 24.35
C SER A 823 18.94 -21.46 25.83
N GLU A 824 19.93 -21.20 26.69
CA GLU A 824 19.85 -21.39 28.14
C GLU A 824 19.43 -20.09 28.87
N GLN A 825 19.02 -19.04 28.13
CA GLN A 825 18.57 -17.76 28.68
C GLN A 825 17.07 -17.55 28.50
N ASN A 826 16.44 -16.90 29.49
CA ASN A 826 15.10 -16.36 29.32
C ASN A 826 15.18 -15.00 28.63
N LEU A 827 14.86 -14.98 27.33
CA LEU A 827 14.90 -13.77 26.50
C LEU A 827 13.66 -12.86 26.66
N MET A 828 12.71 -13.20 27.53
CA MET A 828 11.58 -12.32 27.82
C MET A 828 12.03 -11.12 28.68
N PRO A 829 11.44 -9.92 28.48
CA PRO A 829 11.75 -8.77 29.30
C PRO A 829 11.59 -9.05 30.80
N SER A 830 12.60 -8.68 31.59
CA SER A 830 12.58 -8.88 33.05
C SER A 830 11.50 -8.03 33.73
N VAL A 831 10.89 -8.57 34.80
CA VAL A 831 9.87 -7.87 35.58
C VAL A 831 10.41 -6.53 36.09
N GLY A 832 9.68 -5.44 35.85
CA GLY A 832 10.07 -4.08 36.23
C GLY A 832 10.76 -3.27 35.11
N THR A 833 11.06 -3.87 33.95
CA THR A 833 11.48 -3.14 32.75
C THR A 833 10.29 -2.48 32.05
N LYS A 834 10.52 -1.39 31.29
CA LYS A 834 9.45 -0.72 30.52
C LYS A 834 8.82 -1.68 29.50
N GLU A 835 9.63 -2.57 28.92
CA GLU A 835 9.22 -3.59 27.96
C GLU A 835 8.41 -4.73 28.60
N ALA A 836 8.59 -5.01 29.89
CA ALA A 836 7.74 -5.94 30.63
C ALA A 836 6.40 -5.32 31.06
N MET A 837 6.31 -3.99 31.12
CA MET A 837 5.06 -3.28 31.46
C MET A 837 4.10 -3.17 30.27
N VAL A 838 4.56 -3.42 29.05
CA VAL A 838 3.70 -3.43 27.87
C VAL A 838 3.11 -4.82 27.62
N PRO A 839 1.91 -4.92 27.02
CA PRO A 839 1.32 -6.22 26.68
C PRO A 839 2.24 -7.03 25.76
N THR A 840 2.33 -8.34 26.00
CA THR A 840 3.11 -9.28 25.17
C THR A 840 2.76 -9.20 23.68
N GLU A 841 1.52 -8.87 23.36
CA GLU A 841 1.01 -8.68 22.00
C GLU A 841 1.74 -7.57 21.20
N ILE A 842 2.56 -6.73 21.85
CA ILE A 842 3.41 -5.78 21.14
C ILE A 842 4.51 -6.50 20.34
N TRP A 843 4.99 -7.63 20.86
CA TRP A 843 6.11 -8.41 20.34
C TRP A 843 5.68 -9.60 19.46
N THR A 844 4.39 -9.93 19.46
CA THR A 844 3.78 -10.98 18.60
C THR A 844 3.00 -10.37 17.46
#